data_AF-A0A3M3NFW8-F1
#
_entry.id   AF-A0A3M3NFW8-F1
#
_cell.length_a   1.000
_cell.length_b   1.000
_cell.length_c   1.000
_cell.angle_alpha   90.00
_cell.angle_beta   90.00
_cell.angle_gamma   90.00
#
_symmetry.space_group_name_H-M   'P 1'
#
loop_
_entity.id
_entity.type
_entity.pdbx_description
1 polymer ?
#
loop_
_entity_poly.entity_id
_entity_poly.type
_entity_poly.pdbx_seq_one_letter_code
_entity_poly.pdbx_strand_id
1 'polypeptide(L)'
;MPAPEHRFSLTIEDSPYAFQVLAFDGTEGISRPYAFTIDLVSECADPDLEQLLQKQAFLAFDGMESGIHEQIYQVSQRDSGRWLTHYSVTLAPHFSYLAHRTNQRIFQSLTVPQIISLVLKDHGIFESAHQFQLNTRYLPREYCVQYQETDLHFIQRLCEEEGMHFHFQHSRKSHVLVFGDNQSIFRKLARATAYHQDSGMAADEPVVRSFGTRLEARTSHTEGGTRLLQAFGPGINDFVHWVKSTAHAISIGQVARIVNSPAVQNSGGLAPMVVLLLNTLNTHNYLNQANALEEMDEQRINDTASAALYWGAALVAVLDSQVRKGMGINQINLRFSATPTLTVFGGIIGGLSAVAAFKEFKSLSTQLENSQNSVDPWLEIRQNVVGGQVAAYGAQAIVGIAYTSRALLGIISVEAATVGFMLWMGPIIWIIALLGVLYLIAWYLQQTPLQNFLSNCCWSRQRAHDQSPISLKRQMEELDRLYLILYAPRISFTAEEEALPADNRDGITYQGYIKTLTIDLPGATPNNIRLDLSMIGDPMDYQLWLETRGAPGLTERPHTVRNMGAHWLRNSTCEWIPVAQGQGLRLTGVFKRVDRELGSLPRSVSLRVRYGTPFTALYGVQGFIGGAQGLAFTVTPENGVIALRNDPTPKLDGAQVYKLGEQQCSVFLQPGIRR
;
A
#
# COMPACT_ATOMS: atom_id res chain seq x y z
N MET A 1 4.56 -64.92 -13.63
CA MET A 1 4.09 -63.83 -12.75
C MET A 1 3.14 -62.98 -13.57
N PRO A 2 1.91 -62.70 -13.11
CA PRO A 2 1.10 -61.69 -13.77
C PRO A 2 1.84 -60.35 -13.68
N ALA A 3 1.76 -59.54 -14.75
CA ALA A 3 2.32 -58.19 -14.75
C ALA A 3 1.72 -57.39 -13.57
N PRO A 4 2.49 -56.53 -12.89
CA PRO A 4 1.96 -55.73 -11.79
C PRO A 4 0.78 -54.90 -12.32
N GLU A 5 -0.39 -55.02 -11.69
CA GLU A 5 -1.54 -54.18 -12.00
C GLU A 5 -1.10 -52.71 -11.97
N HIS A 6 -1.36 -51.97 -13.04
CA HIS A 6 -1.04 -50.55 -13.12
C HIS A 6 -1.79 -49.83 -12.01
N ARG A 7 -1.07 -49.47 -10.93
CA ARG A 7 -1.63 -48.84 -9.74
C ARG A 7 -2.17 -47.43 -10.03
N PHE A 8 -1.76 -46.84 -11.15
CA PHE A 8 -2.17 -45.54 -11.67
C PHE A 8 -2.68 -45.68 -13.10
N SER A 9 -3.76 -45.00 -13.45
CA SER A 9 -4.30 -45.00 -14.82
C SER A 9 -4.79 -43.62 -15.22
N LEU A 10 -4.68 -43.29 -16.51
CA LEU A 10 -5.21 -42.07 -17.09
C LEU A 10 -6.28 -42.43 -18.11
N THR A 11 -7.50 -41.97 -17.88
CA THR A 11 -8.60 -42.09 -18.86
C THR A 11 -8.80 -40.73 -19.51
N ILE A 12 -8.73 -40.63 -20.84
CA ILE A 12 -8.98 -39.39 -21.60
C ILE A 12 -10.28 -39.58 -22.39
N GLU A 13 -11.21 -38.63 -22.28
CA GLU A 13 -12.49 -38.65 -22.96
C GLU A 13 -12.31 -38.69 -24.48
N ASP A 14 -13.02 -39.61 -25.16
CA ASP A 14 -13.00 -39.78 -26.62
C ASP A 14 -11.60 -39.82 -27.24
N SER A 15 -10.60 -40.35 -26.52
CA SER A 15 -9.25 -40.57 -27.06
C SER A 15 -9.18 -41.91 -27.79
N PRO A 16 -8.79 -41.94 -29.09
CA PRO A 16 -8.53 -43.19 -29.80
C PRO A 16 -7.19 -43.83 -29.40
N TYR A 17 -6.37 -43.12 -28.61
CA TYR A 17 -5.03 -43.53 -28.22
C TYR A 17 -5.03 -44.16 -26.84
N ALA A 18 -4.34 -45.29 -26.70
CA ALA A 18 -4.09 -45.95 -25.43
C ALA A 18 -2.79 -45.42 -24.80
N PHE A 19 -2.91 -44.79 -23.63
CA PHE A 19 -1.76 -44.31 -22.85
C PHE A 19 -1.60 -45.11 -21.57
N GLN A 20 -0.36 -45.42 -21.20
CA GLN A 20 -0.01 -46.00 -19.90
C GLN A 20 0.76 -44.97 -19.07
N VAL A 21 0.43 -44.87 -17.79
CA VAL A 21 1.08 -43.94 -16.85
C VAL A 21 2.41 -44.52 -16.38
N LEU A 22 3.50 -43.80 -16.59
CA LEU A 22 4.82 -44.13 -16.05
C LEU A 22 5.05 -43.48 -14.69
N ALA A 23 4.80 -42.17 -14.62
CA ALA A 23 5.01 -41.35 -13.43
C ALA A 23 4.12 -40.11 -13.51
N PHE A 24 3.90 -39.46 -12.38
CA PHE A 24 3.30 -38.14 -12.35
C PHE A 24 3.86 -37.34 -11.17
N ASP A 25 3.87 -36.02 -11.34
CA ASP A 25 4.16 -35.05 -10.30
C ASP A 25 3.03 -34.02 -10.26
N GLY A 26 2.61 -33.63 -9.06
CA GLY A 26 1.44 -32.79 -8.86
C GLY A 26 1.67 -31.74 -7.79
N THR A 27 1.23 -30.52 -8.07
CA THR A 27 1.24 -29.42 -7.10
C THR A 27 -0.16 -28.87 -6.93
N GLU A 28 -0.63 -28.84 -5.67
CA GLU A 28 -1.91 -28.25 -5.27
C GLU A 28 -1.69 -27.39 -4.03
N GLY A 29 -2.42 -26.28 -3.94
CA GLY A 29 -2.44 -25.43 -2.77
C GLY A 29 -3.76 -24.68 -2.63
N ILE A 30 -4.12 -24.33 -1.40
CA ILE A 30 -5.29 -23.51 -1.13
C ILE A 30 -5.15 -22.17 -1.86
N SER A 31 -6.23 -21.75 -2.52
CA SER A 31 -6.31 -20.51 -3.31
C SER A 31 -5.32 -20.44 -4.48
N ARG A 32 -4.89 -21.59 -5.02
CA ARG A 32 -4.04 -21.68 -6.20
C ARG A 32 -4.65 -22.66 -7.20
N PRO A 33 -4.58 -22.38 -8.51
CA PRO A 33 -4.79 -23.42 -9.51
C PRO A 33 -3.73 -24.50 -9.30
N TYR A 34 -4.15 -25.75 -9.38
CA TYR A 34 -3.26 -26.89 -9.27
C TYR A 34 -2.83 -27.37 -10.66
N ALA A 35 -1.76 -28.16 -10.74
CA ALA A 35 -1.32 -28.78 -11.98
C ALA A 35 -0.67 -30.14 -11.73
N PHE A 36 -1.01 -31.13 -12.55
CA PHE A 36 -0.41 -32.46 -12.53
C PHE A 36 0.25 -32.75 -13.87
N THR A 37 1.56 -32.97 -13.87
CA THR A 37 2.31 -33.40 -15.05
C THR A 37 2.46 -34.91 -15.02
N ILE A 38 1.98 -35.57 -16.08
CA ILE A 38 1.90 -37.02 -16.19
C ILE A 38 2.80 -37.45 -17.33
N ASP A 39 3.77 -38.31 -17.04
CA ASP A 39 4.59 -38.95 -18.04
C ASP A 39 3.92 -40.26 -18.49
N LEU A 40 3.69 -40.36 -19.79
CA LEU A 40 2.90 -41.39 -20.44
C LEU A 40 3.73 -42.13 -21.49
N VAL A 41 3.32 -43.37 -21.80
CA VAL A 41 3.79 -44.10 -22.98
C VAL A 41 2.65 -44.63 -23.81
N SER A 42 2.83 -44.65 -25.13
CA SER A 42 1.89 -45.25 -26.09
C SER A 42 2.62 -45.96 -27.22
N GLU A 43 2.01 -46.99 -27.79
CA GLU A 43 2.48 -47.62 -29.04
C GLU A 43 2.22 -46.73 -30.27
N CYS A 44 1.32 -45.74 -30.16
CA CYS A 44 1.10 -44.75 -31.20
C CYS A 44 2.29 -43.79 -31.26
N ALA A 45 2.93 -43.68 -32.42
CA ALA A 45 4.14 -42.87 -32.60
C ALA A 45 3.87 -41.43 -33.08
N ASP A 46 2.68 -41.15 -33.63
CA ASP A 46 2.33 -39.84 -34.18
C ASP A 46 0.83 -39.54 -33.97
N PRO A 47 0.38 -39.34 -32.71
CA PRO A 47 -0.99 -38.94 -32.41
C PRO A 47 -1.19 -37.46 -32.76
N ASP A 48 -2.41 -37.10 -33.15
CA ASP A 48 -2.79 -35.71 -33.31
C ASP A 48 -2.91 -35.06 -31.91
N LEU A 49 -1.82 -34.43 -31.46
CA LEU A 49 -1.73 -33.83 -30.13
C LEU A 49 -2.73 -32.68 -29.93
N GLU A 50 -3.11 -31.98 -30.99
CA GLU A 50 -4.06 -30.87 -30.92
C GLU A 50 -5.44 -31.37 -30.49
N GLN A 51 -5.84 -32.56 -30.97
CA GLN A 51 -7.09 -33.21 -30.54
C GLN A 51 -7.11 -33.60 -29.06
N LEU A 52 -5.96 -33.65 -28.39
CA LEU A 52 -5.88 -33.96 -26.97
C LEU A 52 -6.06 -32.73 -26.07
N LEU A 53 -5.80 -31.52 -26.57
CA LEU A 53 -5.97 -30.29 -25.78
C LEU A 53 -7.44 -30.10 -25.40
N GLN A 54 -7.68 -29.62 -24.17
CA GLN A 54 -9.00 -29.35 -23.58
C GLN A 54 -9.91 -30.58 -23.37
N LYS A 55 -9.48 -31.79 -23.78
CA LYS A 55 -10.21 -33.03 -23.47
C LYS A 55 -10.20 -33.29 -21.97
N GLN A 56 -11.33 -33.72 -21.43
CA GLN A 56 -11.41 -34.15 -20.04
C GLN A 56 -10.64 -35.45 -19.84
N ALA A 57 -9.99 -35.57 -18.70
CA ALA A 57 -9.19 -36.71 -18.33
C ALA A 57 -9.28 -36.97 -16.82
N PHE A 58 -9.20 -38.24 -16.45
CA PHE A 58 -9.20 -38.68 -15.05
C PHE A 58 -7.94 -39.48 -14.76
N LEU A 59 -7.09 -38.94 -13.88
CA LEU A 59 -5.94 -39.64 -13.32
C LEU A 59 -6.35 -40.33 -12.02
N ALA A 60 -6.41 -41.67 -12.03
CA ALA A 60 -6.75 -42.48 -10.86
C ALA A 60 -5.49 -42.84 -10.05
N PHE A 61 -5.57 -42.70 -8.71
CA PHE A 61 -4.47 -42.97 -7.77
C PHE A 61 -4.45 -44.39 -7.19
N ASP A 62 -5.63 -44.98 -7.09
CA ASP A 62 -5.87 -46.36 -6.74
C ASP A 62 -6.99 -46.86 -7.67
N GLY A 63 -7.10 -48.16 -7.90
CA GLY A 63 -8.12 -48.71 -8.82
C GLY A 63 -9.58 -48.43 -8.41
N MET A 64 -9.86 -47.58 -7.42
CA MET A 64 -11.18 -47.30 -6.85
C MET A 64 -11.38 -45.81 -6.50
N GLU A 65 -11.89 -45.06 -7.48
CA GLU A 65 -12.58 -43.76 -7.34
C GLU A 65 -11.78 -42.53 -6.83
N SER A 66 -10.59 -42.68 -6.26
CA SER A 66 -9.74 -41.56 -5.86
C SER A 66 -8.86 -41.10 -7.02
N GLY A 67 -8.93 -39.81 -7.35
CA GLY A 67 -8.17 -39.26 -8.47
C GLY A 67 -8.48 -37.80 -8.76
N ILE A 68 -7.86 -37.30 -9.83
CA ILE A 68 -7.99 -35.92 -10.29
C ILE A 68 -8.70 -35.92 -11.64
N HIS A 69 -9.80 -35.18 -11.75
CA HIS A 69 -10.59 -35.04 -12.97
C HIS A 69 -10.43 -33.65 -13.56
N GLU A 70 -9.76 -33.56 -14.72
CA GLU A 70 -9.49 -32.28 -15.37
C GLU A 70 -9.29 -32.34 -16.86
N GLN A 71 -9.28 -31.17 -17.48
CA GLN A 71 -8.87 -31.04 -18.86
C GLN A 71 -7.34 -31.07 -19.04
N ILE A 72 -6.96 -31.53 -20.23
CA ILE A 72 -5.60 -31.47 -20.72
C ILE A 72 -5.26 -30.02 -21.10
N TYR A 73 -4.33 -29.44 -20.35
CA TYR A 73 -3.87 -28.07 -20.52
C TYR A 73 -2.66 -27.97 -21.46
N GLN A 74 -1.79 -28.98 -21.43
CA GLN A 74 -0.60 -29.04 -22.28
C GLN A 74 -0.31 -30.51 -22.65
N VAL A 75 0.16 -30.73 -23.87
CA VAL A 75 0.63 -32.03 -24.35
C VAL A 75 1.98 -31.85 -25.03
N SER A 76 2.90 -32.78 -24.79
CA SER A 76 4.17 -32.86 -25.49
C SER A 76 4.52 -34.31 -25.82
N GLN A 77 5.08 -34.52 -26.99
CA GLN A 77 5.73 -35.77 -27.37
C GLN A 77 7.23 -35.65 -27.09
N ARG A 78 7.80 -36.68 -26.47
CA ARG A 78 9.23 -36.83 -26.21
C ARG A 78 9.80 -37.93 -27.11
N ASP A 79 10.96 -38.45 -26.76
CA ASP A 79 11.67 -39.47 -27.54
C ASP A 79 10.77 -40.68 -27.86
N SER A 80 10.85 -41.12 -29.11
CA SER A 80 10.19 -42.32 -29.60
C SER A 80 11.15 -43.49 -29.52
N GLY A 81 10.84 -44.48 -28.68
CA GLY A 81 11.56 -45.75 -28.64
C GLY A 81 11.16 -46.66 -29.81
N ARG A 82 11.74 -47.87 -29.86
CA ARG A 82 11.46 -48.85 -30.93
C ARG A 82 10.00 -49.36 -30.95
N TRP A 83 9.32 -49.33 -29.82
CA TRP A 83 7.98 -49.88 -29.63
C TRP A 83 7.01 -48.94 -28.90
N LEU A 84 7.53 -48.01 -28.11
CA LEU A 84 6.75 -47.07 -27.29
C LEU A 84 7.30 -45.67 -27.47
N THR A 85 6.41 -44.71 -27.58
CA THR A 85 6.71 -43.28 -27.63
C THR A 85 6.33 -42.64 -26.31
N HIS A 86 7.22 -41.78 -25.80
CA HIS A 86 7.02 -41.08 -24.54
C HIS A 86 6.23 -39.79 -24.77
N TYR A 87 5.27 -39.50 -23.89
CA TYR A 87 4.49 -38.28 -23.88
C TYR A 87 4.50 -37.66 -22.49
N SER A 88 4.25 -36.36 -22.42
CA SER A 88 4.01 -35.66 -21.15
C SER A 88 2.77 -34.79 -21.30
N VAL A 89 1.82 -34.99 -20.40
CA VAL A 89 0.52 -34.30 -20.38
C VAL A 89 0.38 -33.56 -19.07
N THR A 90 -0.02 -32.29 -19.13
CA THR A 90 -0.35 -31.51 -17.93
C THR A 90 -1.87 -31.39 -17.81
N LEU A 91 -2.41 -31.89 -16.70
CA LEU A 91 -3.79 -31.67 -16.29
C LEU A 91 -3.88 -30.41 -15.41
N ALA A 92 -4.84 -29.53 -15.71
CA ALA A 92 -5.08 -28.32 -14.92
C ALA A 92 -6.58 -27.94 -14.96
N PRO A 93 -7.10 -27.26 -13.93
CA PRO A 93 -8.49 -26.84 -13.90
C PRO A 93 -8.83 -25.86 -15.01
N HIS A 94 -10.10 -25.84 -15.44
CA HIS A 94 -10.61 -24.79 -16.31
C HIS A 94 -10.41 -23.39 -15.76
N PHE A 95 -10.39 -23.29 -14.43
CA PHE A 95 -10.02 -22.09 -13.72
C PHE A 95 -8.62 -21.54 -14.10
N SER A 96 -7.68 -22.38 -14.53
CA SER A 96 -6.33 -21.95 -14.96
C SER A 96 -6.35 -21.10 -16.23
N TYR A 97 -7.34 -21.27 -17.12
CA TYR A 97 -7.43 -20.49 -18.36
C TYR A 97 -7.74 -19.01 -18.12
N LEU A 98 -8.26 -18.65 -16.93
CA LEU A 98 -8.48 -17.26 -16.55
C LEU A 98 -7.17 -16.46 -16.46
N ALA A 99 -6.00 -17.12 -16.41
CA ALA A 99 -4.69 -16.48 -16.49
C ALA A 99 -4.39 -15.90 -17.88
N HIS A 100 -5.05 -16.37 -18.93
CA HIS A 100 -4.76 -15.99 -20.33
C HIS A 100 -5.62 -14.85 -20.84
N ARG A 101 -6.54 -14.32 -20.01
CA ARG A 101 -7.41 -13.21 -20.38
C ARG A 101 -7.21 -12.04 -19.41
N THR A 102 -6.70 -10.94 -19.93
CA THR A 102 -6.62 -9.64 -19.24
C THR A 102 -7.79 -8.77 -19.63
N ASN A 103 -8.41 -8.09 -18.66
CA ASN A 103 -9.58 -7.25 -18.94
C ASN A 103 -9.59 -5.92 -18.17
N GLN A 104 -10.47 -5.02 -18.59
CA GLN A 104 -10.76 -3.75 -17.94
C GLN A 104 -12.28 -3.60 -17.80
N ARG A 105 -12.81 -3.80 -16.60
CA ARG A 105 -14.26 -3.88 -16.36
C ARG A 105 -14.64 -3.17 -15.08
N ILE A 106 -15.86 -2.64 -15.05
CA ILE A 106 -16.47 -2.01 -13.89
C ILE A 106 -17.67 -2.85 -13.47
N PHE A 107 -17.74 -3.17 -12.17
CA PHE A 107 -18.85 -3.85 -11.51
C PHE A 107 -19.44 -2.90 -10.48
N GLN A 108 -20.77 -2.74 -10.45
CA GLN A 108 -21.45 -1.80 -9.56
C GLN A 108 -22.61 -2.48 -8.87
N SER A 109 -22.79 -2.17 -7.58
CA SER A 109 -23.88 -2.71 -6.75
C SER A 109 -23.97 -4.24 -6.74
N LEU A 110 -22.82 -4.92 -6.80
CA LEU A 110 -22.70 -6.38 -6.76
C LEU A 110 -21.85 -6.83 -5.57
N THR A 111 -22.23 -7.93 -4.94
CA THR A 111 -21.38 -8.57 -3.92
C THR A 111 -20.18 -9.25 -4.58
N VAL A 112 -19.10 -9.46 -3.82
CA VAL A 112 -17.92 -10.14 -4.37
C VAL A 112 -18.23 -11.55 -4.91
N PRO A 113 -19.03 -12.41 -4.25
CA PRO A 113 -19.47 -13.67 -4.83
C PRO A 113 -20.21 -13.50 -6.17
N GLN A 114 -21.06 -12.48 -6.30
CA GLN A 114 -21.76 -12.19 -7.56
C GLN A 114 -20.78 -11.78 -8.67
N ILE A 115 -19.79 -10.94 -8.35
CA ILE A 115 -18.73 -10.53 -9.30
C ILE A 115 -17.94 -11.76 -9.75
N ILE A 116 -17.49 -12.60 -8.81
CA ILE A 116 -16.75 -13.83 -9.11
C ILE A 116 -17.60 -14.75 -10.01
N SER A 117 -18.87 -14.98 -9.69
CA SER A 117 -19.77 -15.79 -10.53
C SER A 117 -19.91 -15.24 -11.95
N LEU A 118 -19.99 -13.92 -12.13
CA LEU A 118 -20.05 -13.31 -13.47
C LEU A 118 -18.77 -13.57 -14.25
N VAL A 119 -17.60 -13.38 -13.63
CA VAL A 119 -16.31 -13.63 -14.27
C VAL A 119 -16.15 -15.12 -14.62
N LEU A 120 -16.55 -16.03 -13.73
CA LEU A 120 -16.54 -17.48 -13.98
C LEU A 120 -17.47 -17.87 -15.14
N LYS A 121 -18.68 -17.31 -15.18
CA LYS A 121 -19.66 -17.55 -16.23
C LYS A 121 -19.16 -17.13 -17.60
N ASP A 122 -18.43 -16.02 -17.69
CA ASP A 122 -17.80 -15.56 -18.94
C ASP A 122 -16.74 -16.52 -19.48
N HIS A 123 -16.22 -17.41 -18.63
CA HIS A 123 -15.30 -18.49 -18.99
C HIS A 123 -15.99 -19.84 -19.14
N GLY A 124 -17.33 -19.90 -19.08
CA GLY A 124 -18.09 -21.14 -19.19
C GLY A 124 -18.10 -21.99 -17.91
N ILE A 125 -17.68 -21.44 -16.77
CA ILE A 125 -17.77 -22.10 -15.46
C ILE A 125 -19.11 -21.70 -14.82
N PHE A 126 -20.12 -22.56 -15.00
CA PHE A 126 -21.49 -22.32 -14.52
C PHE A 126 -21.71 -22.81 -13.07
N GLU A 127 -22.90 -22.57 -12.51
CA GLU A 127 -23.27 -22.90 -11.12
C GLU A 127 -23.15 -24.40 -10.77
N SER A 128 -23.12 -25.29 -11.75
CA SER A 128 -22.86 -26.72 -11.53
C SER A 128 -21.39 -27.05 -11.28
N ALA A 129 -20.47 -26.16 -11.65
CA ALA A 129 -19.02 -26.36 -11.60
C ALA A 129 -18.33 -25.50 -10.51
N HIS A 130 -19.08 -24.62 -9.84
CA HIS A 130 -18.57 -23.87 -8.69
C HIS A 130 -19.64 -23.71 -7.61
N GLN A 131 -19.21 -23.58 -6.36
CA GLN A 131 -20.11 -23.38 -5.24
C GLN A 131 -19.51 -22.43 -4.20
N PHE A 132 -20.37 -21.70 -3.51
CA PHE A 132 -20.02 -20.82 -2.40
C PHE A 132 -20.52 -21.41 -1.08
N GLN A 133 -19.60 -21.81 -0.21
CA GLN A 133 -19.86 -22.28 1.15
C GLN A 133 -19.42 -21.20 2.14
N LEU A 134 -20.21 -20.15 2.22
CA LEU A 134 -19.90 -18.93 2.96
C LEU A 134 -20.75 -18.83 4.22
N ASN A 135 -20.11 -18.59 5.37
CA ASN A 135 -20.81 -18.35 6.64
C ASN A 135 -21.02 -16.84 6.92
N THR A 136 -20.32 -15.99 6.18
CA THR A 136 -20.35 -14.53 6.29
C THR A 136 -21.28 -13.92 5.24
N ARG A 137 -21.95 -12.83 5.61
CA ARG A 137 -22.77 -12.05 4.67
C ARG A 137 -21.89 -11.02 3.93
N TYR A 138 -21.83 -11.13 2.61
CA TYR A 138 -21.11 -10.19 1.74
C TYR A 138 -22.00 -9.03 1.34
N LEU A 139 -21.52 -7.80 1.53
CA LEU A 139 -22.23 -6.58 1.15
C LEU A 139 -21.94 -6.23 -0.33
N PRO A 140 -22.92 -5.67 -1.06
CA PRO A 140 -22.67 -5.18 -2.42
C PRO A 140 -21.64 -4.05 -2.41
N ARG A 141 -20.68 -4.12 -3.32
CA ARG A 141 -19.72 -3.04 -3.55
C ARG A 141 -20.39 -1.97 -4.40
N GLU A 142 -20.31 -0.71 -3.98
CA GLU A 142 -20.81 0.43 -4.75
C GLU A 142 -20.11 0.49 -6.13
N TYR A 143 -18.80 0.27 -6.12
CA TYR A 143 -17.94 0.32 -7.30
C TYR A 143 -16.74 -0.63 -7.14
N CYS A 144 -16.51 -1.50 -8.12
CA CYS A 144 -15.37 -2.41 -8.17
C CYS A 144 -14.82 -2.46 -9.59
N VAL A 145 -13.50 -2.38 -9.73
CA VAL A 145 -12.82 -2.36 -11.03
C VAL A 145 -11.87 -3.53 -11.13
N GLN A 146 -11.93 -4.22 -12.27
CA GLN A 146 -10.85 -5.03 -12.79
C GLN A 146 -10.06 -4.14 -13.75
N TYR A 147 -8.78 -3.87 -13.49
CA TYR A 147 -8.00 -2.95 -14.33
C TYR A 147 -6.66 -3.55 -14.73
N GLN A 148 -6.51 -3.90 -16.02
CA GLN A 148 -5.27 -4.43 -16.59
C GLN A 148 -4.70 -5.63 -15.83
N GLU A 149 -5.59 -6.46 -15.28
CA GLU A 149 -5.22 -7.69 -14.59
C GLU A 149 -5.94 -8.88 -15.24
N THR A 150 -5.37 -10.07 -15.08
CA THR A 150 -6.00 -11.29 -15.59
C THR A 150 -7.27 -11.59 -14.81
N ASP A 151 -8.22 -12.28 -15.42
CA ASP A 151 -9.45 -12.70 -14.73
C ASP A 151 -9.11 -13.59 -13.51
N LEU A 152 -8.02 -14.37 -13.59
CA LEU A 152 -7.53 -15.18 -12.47
C LEU A 152 -7.01 -14.31 -11.33
N HIS A 153 -6.13 -13.35 -11.64
CA HIS A 153 -5.58 -12.43 -10.66
C HIS A 153 -6.68 -11.60 -9.99
N PHE A 154 -7.68 -11.17 -10.77
CA PHE A 154 -8.83 -10.44 -10.26
C PHE A 154 -9.62 -11.24 -9.23
N ILE A 155 -9.96 -12.51 -9.52
CA ILE A 155 -10.66 -13.38 -8.57
C ILE A 155 -9.80 -13.64 -7.34
N GLN A 156 -8.50 -13.92 -7.50
CA GLN A 156 -7.58 -14.16 -6.38
C GLN A 156 -7.51 -12.95 -5.45
N ARG A 157 -7.32 -11.75 -6.01
CA ARG A 157 -7.31 -10.49 -5.27
C ARG A 157 -8.63 -10.25 -4.52
N LEU A 158 -9.76 -10.47 -5.17
CA LEU A 158 -11.08 -10.35 -4.54
C LEU A 158 -11.27 -11.35 -3.40
N CYS A 159 -10.78 -12.58 -3.57
CA CYS A 159 -10.80 -13.57 -2.49
C CYS A 159 -9.93 -13.16 -1.32
N GLU A 160 -8.70 -12.69 -1.58
CA GLU A 160 -7.76 -12.21 -0.57
C GLU A 160 -8.30 -11.01 0.22
N GLU A 161 -8.90 -10.03 -0.46
CA GLU A 161 -9.54 -8.86 0.16
C GLU A 161 -10.67 -9.23 1.14
N GLU A 162 -11.44 -10.26 0.79
CA GLU A 162 -12.63 -10.70 1.51
C GLU A 162 -12.37 -11.86 2.50
N GLY A 163 -11.11 -12.30 2.62
CA GLY A 163 -10.75 -13.47 3.41
C GLY A 163 -11.35 -14.79 2.90
N MET A 164 -11.79 -14.83 1.64
CA MET A 164 -12.23 -16.05 0.98
C MET A 164 -11.02 -16.87 0.52
N HIS A 165 -11.17 -18.18 0.57
CA HIS A 165 -10.26 -19.11 -0.07
C HIS A 165 -11.03 -19.97 -1.06
N PHE A 166 -10.31 -20.59 -1.98
CA PHE A 166 -10.90 -21.59 -2.86
C PHE A 166 -10.07 -22.88 -2.89
N HIS A 167 -10.73 -23.99 -3.16
CA HIS A 167 -10.14 -25.30 -3.37
C HIS A 167 -10.98 -26.09 -4.37
N PHE A 168 -10.47 -27.25 -4.80
CA PHE A 168 -11.15 -28.09 -5.77
C PHE A 168 -11.60 -29.39 -5.11
N GLN A 169 -12.79 -29.86 -5.47
CA GLN A 169 -13.30 -31.16 -5.04
C GLN A 169 -13.45 -32.06 -6.26
N HIS A 170 -12.73 -33.17 -6.28
CA HIS A 170 -12.73 -34.11 -7.41
C HIS A 170 -13.68 -35.27 -7.18
N SER A 171 -14.31 -35.67 -8.27
CA SER A 171 -14.98 -36.95 -8.42
C SER A 171 -14.53 -37.57 -9.73
N ARG A 172 -14.88 -38.83 -9.97
CA ARG A 172 -14.56 -39.49 -11.25
C ARG A 172 -15.16 -38.76 -12.47
N LYS A 173 -16.29 -38.07 -12.30
CA LYS A 173 -17.08 -37.48 -13.40
C LYS A 173 -16.82 -36.00 -13.63
N SER A 174 -16.36 -35.28 -12.60
CA SER A 174 -16.17 -33.83 -12.64
C SER A 174 -15.37 -33.36 -11.43
N HIS A 175 -14.91 -32.12 -11.50
CA HIS A 175 -14.46 -31.35 -10.34
C HIS A 175 -15.40 -30.19 -10.06
N VAL A 176 -15.37 -29.67 -8.83
CA VAL A 176 -16.09 -28.47 -8.41
C VAL A 176 -15.14 -27.49 -7.76
N LEU A 177 -15.16 -26.23 -8.21
CA LEU A 177 -14.45 -25.12 -7.57
C LEU A 177 -15.26 -24.62 -6.36
N VAL A 178 -14.70 -24.75 -5.17
CA VAL A 178 -15.38 -24.42 -3.91
C VAL A 178 -14.76 -23.19 -3.29
N PHE A 179 -15.55 -22.13 -3.15
CA PHE A 179 -15.19 -20.95 -2.38
C PHE A 179 -15.71 -21.08 -0.95
N GLY A 180 -14.92 -20.68 0.04
CA GLY A 180 -15.39 -20.55 1.41
C GLY A 180 -14.59 -19.56 2.23
N ASP A 181 -15.07 -19.27 3.43
CA ASP A 181 -14.55 -18.18 4.30
C ASP A 181 -14.13 -18.68 5.68
N ASN A 182 -14.16 -19.99 5.93
CA ASN A 182 -13.73 -20.58 7.19
C ASN A 182 -13.33 -22.05 7.01
N GLN A 183 -12.72 -22.63 8.04
CA GLN A 183 -12.15 -23.98 8.01
C GLN A 183 -13.19 -25.11 8.11
N SER A 184 -14.45 -24.80 8.45
CA SER A 184 -15.49 -25.82 8.66
C SER A 184 -15.92 -26.53 7.39
N ILE A 185 -15.62 -25.94 6.23
CA ILE A 185 -15.96 -26.48 4.91
C ILE A 185 -15.06 -27.65 4.48
N PHE A 186 -13.85 -27.75 5.06
CA PHE A 186 -12.93 -28.82 4.70
C PHE A 186 -13.42 -30.16 5.25
N ARG A 187 -13.38 -31.20 4.39
CA ARG A 187 -13.78 -32.55 4.78
C ARG A 187 -12.91 -33.05 5.92
N LYS A 188 -13.53 -33.40 7.04
CA LYS A 188 -12.85 -34.10 8.13
C LYS A 188 -12.59 -35.54 7.72
N LEU A 189 -11.35 -36.00 7.89
CA LEU A 189 -10.99 -37.40 7.70
C LEU A 189 -11.70 -38.25 8.75
N ALA A 190 -12.26 -39.40 8.34
CA ALA A 190 -12.98 -40.30 9.23
C ALA A 190 -12.07 -40.97 10.28
N ARG A 191 -10.79 -41.18 9.93
CA ARG A 191 -9.74 -41.70 10.80
C ARG A 191 -8.51 -40.80 10.67
N ALA A 192 -7.84 -40.54 11.79
CA ALA A 192 -6.57 -39.82 11.77
C ALA A 192 -5.50 -40.67 11.06
N THR A 193 -4.74 -40.05 10.15
CA THR A 193 -3.58 -40.67 9.51
C THR A 193 -2.44 -40.75 10.50
N ALA A 194 -1.90 -41.94 10.73
CA ALA A 194 -0.83 -42.15 11.70
C ALA A 194 0.50 -41.55 11.20
N TYR A 195 1.29 -41.00 12.13
CA TYR A 195 2.69 -40.62 11.86
C TYR A 195 3.60 -41.81 12.14
N HIS A 196 4.37 -42.23 11.13
CA HIS A 196 5.37 -43.29 11.25
C HIS A 196 6.69 -42.77 10.70
N GLN A 197 7.66 -42.55 11.57
CA GLN A 197 9.00 -42.13 11.18
C GLN A 197 9.60 -43.13 10.18
N ASP A 198 10.18 -42.60 9.10
CA ASP A 198 10.68 -43.40 7.99
C ASP A 198 11.67 -44.48 8.47
N SER A 199 11.30 -45.74 8.27
CA SER A 199 12.10 -46.92 8.59
C SER A 199 12.83 -47.49 7.38
N GLY A 200 12.70 -46.85 6.20
CA GLY A 200 13.20 -47.37 4.92
C GLY A 200 12.36 -48.50 4.33
N MET A 201 11.26 -48.90 5.00
CA MET A 201 10.32 -49.91 4.53
C MET A 201 9.02 -49.26 4.05
N ALA A 202 8.37 -49.86 3.05
CA ALA A 202 7.04 -49.42 2.64
C ALA A 202 6.02 -49.73 3.75
N ALA A 203 5.24 -48.74 4.15
CA ALA A 203 4.14 -48.93 5.10
C ALA A 203 2.96 -49.67 4.42
N ASP A 204 2.32 -50.55 5.17
CA ASP A 204 1.16 -51.32 4.70
C ASP A 204 -0.12 -50.48 4.59
N GLU A 205 -0.20 -49.37 5.33
CA GLU A 205 -1.30 -48.39 5.30
C GLU A 205 -0.77 -46.97 4.96
N PRO A 206 -1.62 -46.04 4.49
CA PRO A 206 -1.25 -44.64 4.31
C PRO A 206 -0.82 -44.00 5.64
N VAL A 207 0.42 -43.48 5.70
CA VAL A 207 1.02 -42.86 6.90
C VAL A 207 1.73 -41.55 6.55
N VAL A 208 1.83 -40.64 7.52
CA VAL A 208 2.71 -39.46 7.44
C VAL A 208 4.12 -39.89 7.82
N ARG A 209 5.10 -39.74 6.90
CA ARG A 209 6.48 -40.20 7.11
C ARG A 209 7.44 -39.17 7.68
N SER A 210 7.13 -37.90 7.49
CA SER A 210 7.96 -36.78 7.95
C SER A 210 7.09 -35.62 8.43
N PHE A 211 7.60 -34.90 9.41
CA PHE A 211 7.01 -33.66 9.91
C PHE A 211 8.12 -32.60 9.96
N GLY A 212 7.83 -31.41 9.45
CA GLY A 212 8.79 -30.31 9.41
C GLY A 212 8.10 -29.00 9.78
N THR A 213 8.71 -28.26 10.69
CA THR A 213 8.24 -26.91 11.04
C THR A 213 9.16 -25.91 10.37
N ARG A 214 8.59 -25.07 9.51
CA ARG A 214 9.28 -23.91 8.93
C ARG A 214 8.66 -22.64 9.47
N LEU A 215 9.50 -21.78 10.03
CA LEU A 215 9.15 -20.42 10.37
C LEU A 215 9.74 -19.52 9.28
N GLU A 216 8.93 -18.62 8.74
CA GLU A 216 9.34 -17.68 7.72
C GLU A 216 8.81 -16.31 8.11
N ALA A 217 9.69 -15.31 8.06
CA ALA A 217 9.24 -13.93 8.15
C ALA A 217 8.39 -13.66 6.91
N ARG A 218 7.11 -13.36 7.11
CA ARG A 218 6.25 -12.85 6.05
C ARG A 218 6.08 -11.36 6.22
N THR A 219 5.87 -10.66 5.13
CA THR A 219 5.41 -9.27 5.16
C THR A 219 4.12 -9.24 5.96
N SER A 220 4.17 -8.75 7.20
CA SER A 220 2.96 -8.33 7.85
C SER A 220 2.56 -7.04 7.15
N HIS A 221 1.40 -7.02 6.51
CA HIS A 221 0.72 -5.75 6.29
C HIS A 221 0.24 -5.25 7.66
N THR A 222 1.20 -4.79 8.45
CA THR A 222 1.00 -3.91 9.59
C THR A 222 1.21 -2.53 9.03
N GLU A 223 0.12 -1.76 8.90
CA GLU A 223 0.23 -0.31 8.87
C GLU A 223 1.23 0.11 9.94
N GLY A 224 2.24 0.88 9.52
CA GLY A 224 3.42 1.21 10.30
C GLY A 224 3.06 1.75 11.67
N GLY A 225 3.29 0.95 12.71
CA GLY A 225 2.84 1.30 14.05
C GLY A 225 3.66 0.70 15.18
N THR A 226 4.94 0.36 15.00
CA THR A 226 5.74 -0.16 16.12
C THR A 226 7.24 0.12 15.97
N ARG A 227 7.65 1.38 16.14
CA ARG A 227 9.01 1.72 16.61
C ARG A 227 9.08 2.83 17.68
N LEU A 228 7.97 3.44 18.08
CA LEU A 228 7.96 4.52 19.09
C LEU A 228 7.49 4.10 20.50
N LEU A 229 7.11 2.84 20.71
CA LEU A 229 6.39 2.43 21.93
C LEU A 229 7.26 1.74 23.00
N GLN A 230 8.57 1.57 22.79
CA GLN A 230 9.45 0.91 23.78
C GLN A 230 9.94 1.84 24.91
N ALA A 231 9.52 3.11 24.94
CA ALA A 231 10.02 4.12 25.87
C ALA A 231 9.16 4.37 27.12
N PHE A 232 8.05 3.65 27.35
CA PHE A 232 7.17 3.92 28.51
C PHE A 232 6.78 2.65 29.28
N GLY A 233 6.57 2.82 30.59
CA GLY A 233 6.53 1.77 31.63
C GLY A 233 5.35 0.77 31.58
N PRO A 234 4.97 0.17 32.72
CA PRO A 234 4.26 -1.12 32.78
C PRO A 234 2.90 -1.20 32.04
N GLY A 235 2.18 -0.09 31.86
CA GLY A 235 0.89 -0.05 31.13
C GLY A 235 1.00 -0.24 29.60
N ILE A 236 2.20 -0.16 29.01
CA ILE A 236 2.40 -0.36 27.56
C ILE A 236 2.34 -1.82 27.15
N ASN A 237 2.73 -2.74 28.01
CA ASN A 237 2.67 -4.16 27.68
C ASN A 237 1.23 -4.60 27.42
N ASP A 238 0.28 -4.06 28.18
CA ASP A 238 -1.14 -4.30 28.00
C ASP A 238 -1.67 -3.66 26.70
N PHE A 239 -1.16 -2.49 26.32
CA PHE A 239 -1.51 -1.83 25.05
C PHE A 239 -0.94 -2.57 23.83
N VAL A 240 0.34 -2.95 23.85
CA VAL A 240 0.98 -3.71 22.76
C VAL A 240 0.34 -5.10 22.63
N HIS A 241 0.04 -5.73 23.77
CA HIS A 241 -0.71 -6.99 23.80
C HIS A 241 -2.15 -6.79 23.31
N TRP A 242 -2.80 -5.66 23.61
CA TRP A 242 -4.11 -5.29 23.08
C TRP A 242 -4.08 -5.04 21.57
N VAL A 243 -3.09 -4.32 21.02
CA VAL A 243 -2.98 -4.10 19.57
C VAL A 243 -2.80 -5.44 18.84
N LYS A 244 -1.93 -6.31 19.34
CA LYS A 244 -1.72 -7.66 18.79
C LYS A 244 -2.97 -8.54 18.92
N SER A 245 -3.65 -8.50 20.06
CA SER A 245 -4.87 -9.28 20.28
C SER A 245 -6.09 -8.71 19.54
N THR A 246 -6.11 -7.41 19.28
CA THR A 246 -7.14 -6.72 18.47
C THR A 246 -6.98 -7.04 17.00
N ALA A 247 -5.76 -6.98 16.46
CA ALA A 247 -5.47 -7.42 15.10
C ALA A 247 -5.87 -8.90 14.90
N HIS A 248 -5.55 -9.75 15.88
CA HIS A 248 -5.97 -11.15 15.86
C HIS A 248 -7.49 -11.32 16.02
N ALA A 249 -8.13 -10.60 16.93
CA ALA A 249 -9.58 -10.69 17.19
C ALA A 249 -10.43 -10.12 16.05
N ILE A 250 -9.96 -9.08 15.36
CA ILE A 250 -10.55 -8.56 14.11
C ILE A 250 -10.43 -9.62 13.02
N SER A 251 -9.26 -10.28 12.90
CA SER A 251 -9.05 -11.35 11.90
C SER A 251 -9.93 -12.61 12.11
N ILE A 252 -10.50 -12.79 13.31
CA ILE A 252 -11.40 -13.91 13.65
C ILE A 252 -12.84 -13.46 14.00
N GLY A 253 -13.19 -12.20 13.73
CA GLY A 253 -14.55 -11.66 13.91
C GLY A 253 -15.04 -11.52 15.38
N GLN A 254 -14.15 -11.54 16.38
CA GLN A 254 -14.49 -11.50 17.81
C GLN A 254 -14.36 -10.11 18.45
N VAL A 255 -14.97 -9.08 17.84
CA VAL A 255 -14.81 -7.68 18.26
C VAL A 255 -15.39 -7.38 19.66
N ALA A 256 -16.42 -8.10 20.10
CA ALA A 256 -17.08 -7.88 21.40
C ALA A 256 -16.18 -8.11 22.62
N ARG A 257 -15.14 -8.96 22.51
CA ARG A 257 -14.14 -9.17 23.59
C ARG A 257 -13.08 -8.07 23.64
N ILE A 258 -12.92 -7.29 22.57
CA ILE A 258 -11.93 -6.22 22.44
C ILE A 258 -12.38 -4.97 23.20
N VAL A 259 -13.64 -4.57 23.02
CA VAL A 259 -14.25 -3.36 23.60
C VAL A 259 -14.23 -3.38 25.13
N ASN A 260 -14.35 -4.57 25.71
CA ASN A 260 -14.47 -4.78 27.16
C ASN A 260 -13.14 -5.12 27.84
N SER A 261 -12.01 -5.07 27.12
CA SER A 261 -10.71 -5.35 27.72
C SER A 261 -10.33 -4.27 28.75
N PRO A 262 -9.62 -4.62 29.84
CA PRO A 262 -9.13 -3.64 30.82
C PRO A 262 -8.28 -2.54 30.17
N ALA A 263 -7.49 -2.88 29.15
CA ALA A 263 -6.71 -1.92 28.38
C ALA A 263 -7.57 -0.83 27.71
N VAL A 264 -8.73 -1.20 27.15
CA VAL A 264 -9.66 -0.25 26.51
C VAL A 264 -10.45 0.53 27.53
N GLN A 265 -10.98 -0.13 28.57
CA GLN A 265 -11.76 0.54 29.59
C GLN A 265 -10.94 1.55 30.40
N ASN A 266 -9.70 1.18 30.76
CA ASN A 266 -8.78 2.07 31.48
C ASN A 266 -8.31 3.23 30.60
N SER A 267 -8.22 3.04 29.28
CA SER A 267 -7.88 4.10 28.31
C SER A 267 -9.05 5.02 27.93
N GLY A 268 -10.23 4.80 28.52
CA GLY A 268 -11.39 5.68 28.33
C GLY A 268 -12.31 5.24 27.20
N GLY A 269 -12.14 4.03 26.69
CA GLY A 269 -12.91 3.44 25.60
C GLY A 269 -12.12 3.33 24.29
N LEU A 270 -12.79 2.88 23.23
CA LEU A 270 -12.16 2.67 21.92
C LEU A 270 -11.83 3.99 21.20
N ALA A 271 -12.67 5.02 21.36
CA ALA A 271 -12.50 6.25 20.59
C ALA A 271 -11.14 6.96 20.85
N PRO A 272 -10.67 7.15 22.10
CA PRO A 272 -9.34 7.72 22.34
C PRO A 272 -8.20 6.88 21.77
N MET A 273 -8.33 5.55 21.78
CA MET A 273 -7.35 4.63 21.20
C MET A 273 -7.27 4.74 19.68
N VAL A 274 -8.42 4.78 19.00
CA VAL A 274 -8.47 4.97 17.56
C VAL A 274 -7.89 6.33 17.17
N VAL A 275 -8.24 7.39 17.90
CA VAL A 275 -7.71 8.74 17.67
C VAL A 275 -6.18 8.76 17.87
N LEU A 276 -5.66 8.12 18.92
CA LEU A 276 -4.21 8.02 19.14
C LEU A 276 -3.51 7.28 18.00
N LEU A 277 -4.07 6.15 17.54
CA LEU A 277 -3.52 5.36 16.43
C LEU A 277 -3.50 6.17 15.13
N LEU A 278 -4.61 6.80 14.76
CA LEU A 278 -4.71 7.65 13.56
C LEU A 278 -3.69 8.79 13.58
N ASN A 279 -3.56 9.50 14.71
CA ASN A 279 -2.58 10.56 14.85
C ASN A 279 -1.14 10.04 14.85
N THR A 280 -0.91 8.82 15.34
CA THR A 280 0.40 8.16 15.28
C THR A 280 0.79 7.88 13.83
N LEU A 281 -0.13 7.31 13.04
CA LEU A 281 0.08 7.05 11.61
C LEU A 281 0.36 8.35 10.84
N ASN A 282 -0.47 9.38 11.04
CA ASN A 282 -0.27 10.68 10.39
C ASN A 282 1.07 11.30 10.77
N THR A 283 1.40 11.34 12.06
CA THR A 283 2.68 11.89 12.55
C THR A 283 3.87 11.13 11.99
N HIS A 284 3.80 9.80 11.93
CA HIS A 284 4.86 8.97 11.36
C HIS A 284 5.09 9.31 9.89
N ASN A 285 4.03 9.41 9.10
CA ASN A 285 4.12 9.78 7.69
C ASN A 285 4.76 11.17 7.50
N TYR A 286 4.33 12.19 8.25
CA TYR A 286 4.90 13.53 8.14
C TYR A 286 6.36 13.62 8.62
N LEU A 287 6.73 12.90 9.68
CA LEU A 287 8.11 12.87 10.18
C LEU A 287 9.03 12.11 9.21
N ASN A 288 8.56 11.00 8.63
CA ASN A 288 9.35 10.29 7.63
C ASN A 288 9.55 11.13 6.37
N GLN A 289 8.53 11.89 5.95
CA GLN A 289 8.69 12.86 4.86
C GLN A 289 9.71 13.94 5.24
N ALA A 290 9.64 14.49 6.46
CA ALA A 290 10.62 15.46 6.95
C ALA A 290 12.07 14.94 6.86
N ASN A 291 12.28 13.67 7.23
CA ASN A 291 13.60 13.03 7.16
C ASN A 291 14.07 12.73 5.73
N ALA A 292 13.14 12.55 4.79
CA ALA A 292 13.45 12.29 3.38
C ALA A 292 13.87 13.56 2.62
N LEU A 293 13.44 14.72 3.08
CA LEU A 293 13.66 16.00 2.42
C LEU A 293 15.00 16.62 2.84
N GLU A 294 15.60 17.41 1.96
CA GLU A 294 16.79 18.18 2.31
C GLU A 294 16.45 19.29 3.30
N GLU A 295 15.41 20.06 2.99
CA GLU A 295 14.79 21.08 3.84
C GLU A 295 13.27 21.08 3.58
N MET A 296 12.50 21.57 4.54
CA MET A 296 11.05 21.65 4.45
C MET A 296 10.59 23.10 4.27
N ASP A 297 9.58 23.31 3.43
CA ASP A 297 8.89 24.61 3.38
C ASP A 297 8.08 24.90 4.66
N GLU A 298 7.69 26.16 4.85
CA GLU A 298 6.93 26.57 6.03
C GLU A 298 5.59 25.83 6.16
N GLN A 299 4.96 25.51 5.03
CA GLN A 299 3.68 24.80 5.04
C GLN A 299 3.86 23.40 5.65
N ARG A 300 4.83 22.63 5.18
CA ARG A 300 5.09 21.27 5.65
C ARG A 300 5.61 21.26 7.08
N ILE A 301 6.41 22.26 7.49
CA ILE A 301 6.81 22.43 8.91
C ILE A 301 5.57 22.55 9.81
N ASN A 302 4.59 23.34 9.39
CA ASN A 302 3.35 23.50 10.13
C ASN A 302 2.49 22.22 10.12
N ASP A 303 2.40 21.51 9.01
CA ASP A 303 1.70 20.22 8.92
C ASP A 303 2.31 19.17 9.88
N THR A 304 3.63 19.00 9.85
CA THR A 304 4.35 18.06 10.72
C THR A 304 4.21 18.44 12.20
N ALA A 305 4.33 19.73 12.53
CA ALA A 305 4.15 20.21 13.90
C ALA A 305 2.72 20.00 14.41
N SER A 306 1.71 20.26 13.56
CA SER A 306 0.30 20.02 13.89
C SER A 306 0.05 18.55 14.21
N ALA A 307 0.47 17.64 13.32
CA ALA A 307 0.28 16.20 13.51
C ALA A 307 0.92 15.71 14.82
N ALA A 308 2.18 16.09 15.09
CA ALA A 308 2.88 15.70 16.31
C ALA A 308 2.20 16.21 17.59
N LEU A 309 1.65 17.43 17.56
CA LEU A 309 0.96 18.00 18.71
C LEU A 309 -0.42 17.36 18.94
N TYR A 310 -1.17 17.05 17.88
CA TYR A 310 -2.42 16.29 18.01
C TYR A 310 -2.18 14.87 18.51
N TRP A 311 -1.11 14.21 18.06
CA TRP A 311 -0.65 12.93 18.62
C TRP A 311 -0.34 13.05 20.11
N GLY A 312 0.43 14.08 20.51
CA GLY A 312 0.73 14.35 21.91
C GLY A 312 -0.54 14.57 22.75
N ALA A 313 -1.51 15.34 22.25
CA ALA A 313 -2.78 15.57 22.93
C ALA A 313 -3.59 14.27 23.10
N ALA A 314 -3.67 13.44 22.06
CA ALA A 314 -4.34 12.15 22.10
C ALA A 314 -3.68 11.19 23.11
N LEU A 315 -2.34 11.19 23.16
CA LEU A 315 -1.59 10.39 24.12
C LEU A 315 -1.88 10.84 25.56
N VAL A 316 -1.87 12.15 25.81
CA VAL A 316 -2.19 12.71 27.13
C VAL A 316 -3.64 12.38 27.55
N ALA A 317 -4.59 12.35 26.61
CA ALA A 317 -5.98 11.95 26.91
C ALA A 317 -6.08 10.48 27.35
N VAL A 318 -5.30 9.59 26.72
CA VAL A 318 -5.21 8.18 27.12
C VAL A 318 -4.59 8.04 28.49
N LEU A 319 -3.49 8.76 28.74
CA LEU A 319 -2.81 8.77 30.03
C LEU A 319 -3.71 9.30 31.15
N ASP A 320 -4.46 10.37 30.91
CA ASP A 320 -5.45 10.90 31.85
C ASP A 320 -6.45 9.83 32.28
N SER A 321 -7.01 9.10 31.31
CA SER A 321 -7.96 8.02 31.62
C SER A 321 -7.30 6.89 32.40
N GLN A 322 -6.10 6.46 32.02
CA GLN A 322 -5.36 5.40 32.72
C GLN A 322 -5.07 5.79 34.17
N VAL A 323 -4.67 7.04 34.40
CA VAL A 323 -4.36 7.56 35.74
C VAL A 323 -5.62 7.65 36.61
N ARG A 324 -6.71 8.22 36.09
CA ARG A 324 -7.92 8.45 36.88
C ARG A 324 -8.78 7.20 37.03
N LYS A 325 -9.06 6.48 35.94
CA LYS A 325 -9.93 5.29 35.94
C LYS A 325 -9.17 4.01 36.27
N GLY A 326 -7.98 3.84 35.71
CA GLY A 326 -7.17 2.64 35.92
C GLY A 326 -6.49 2.60 37.29
N MET A 327 -5.83 3.69 37.68
CA MET A 327 -5.08 3.78 38.96
C MET A 327 -5.85 4.47 40.10
N GLY A 328 -7.02 5.05 39.83
CA GLY A 328 -7.84 5.72 40.84
C GLY A 328 -7.26 7.06 41.34
N ILE A 329 -6.28 7.64 40.64
CA ILE A 329 -5.58 8.86 41.07
C ILE A 329 -6.36 10.09 40.58
N ASN A 330 -7.31 10.55 41.39
CA ASN A 330 -8.16 11.71 41.05
C ASN A 330 -7.56 13.07 41.46
N GLN A 331 -6.51 13.07 42.29
CA GLN A 331 -5.79 14.27 42.71
C GLN A 331 -4.28 14.01 42.76
N ILE A 332 -3.50 15.06 42.49
CA ILE A 332 -2.04 15.05 42.58
C ILE A 332 -1.66 15.82 43.84
N ASN A 333 -1.02 15.12 44.78
CA ASN A 333 -0.54 15.70 46.03
C ASN A 333 0.89 16.22 45.85
N LEU A 334 1.06 17.53 46.03
CA LEU A 334 2.35 18.21 46.15
C LEU A 334 2.62 18.53 47.63
N ARG A 335 3.89 18.78 47.96
CA ARG A 335 4.39 18.87 49.34
C ARG A 335 3.59 19.79 50.29
N PHE A 336 2.89 20.78 49.75
CA PHE A 336 2.03 21.72 50.51
C PHE A 336 0.66 22.00 49.86
N SER A 337 0.25 21.25 48.82
CA SER A 337 -1.02 21.49 48.12
C SER A 337 -1.50 20.26 47.36
N ALA A 338 -2.77 20.20 46.99
CA ALA A 338 -3.31 19.19 46.07
C ALA A 338 -4.00 19.87 44.88
N THR A 339 -4.06 19.19 43.74
CA THR A 339 -4.79 19.68 42.56
C THR A 339 -5.52 18.53 41.86
N PRO A 340 -6.72 18.76 41.26
CA PRO A 340 -7.43 17.69 40.57
C PRO A 340 -6.65 17.21 39.35
N THR A 341 -6.50 15.90 39.21
CA THR A 341 -5.84 15.29 38.05
C THR A 341 -6.52 15.69 36.74
N LEU A 342 -7.86 15.76 36.76
CA LEU A 342 -8.69 16.11 35.60
C LEU A 342 -8.40 17.52 35.05
N THR A 343 -8.19 18.52 35.91
CA THR A 343 -7.96 19.91 35.46
C THR A 343 -6.58 20.08 34.85
N VAL A 344 -5.58 19.40 35.42
CA VAL A 344 -4.20 19.36 34.91
C VAL A 344 -4.17 18.76 33.51
N PHE A 345 -4.70 17.55 33.35
CA PHE A 345 -4.73 16.89 32.04
C PHE A 345 -5.62 17.62 31.04
N GLY A 346 -6.79 18.11 31.47
CA GLY A 346 -7.66 18.93 30.63
C GLY A 346 -6.96 20.18 30.08
N GLY A 347 -6.17 20.86 30.91
CA GLY A 347 -5.34 22.00 30.52
C GLY A 347 -4.25 21.64 29.51
N ILE A 348 -3.52 20.54 29.74
CA ILE A 348 -2.46 20.07 28.83
C ILE A 348 -3.04 19.65 27.48
N ILE A 349 -4.11 18.86 27.46
CA ILE A 349 -4.78 18.40 26.23
C ILE A 349 -5.27 19.61 25.42
N GLY A 350 -5.93 20.57 26.09
CA GLY A 350 -6.39 21.80 25.46
C GLY A 350 -5.23 22.61 24.88
N GLY A 351 -4.14 22.76 25.64
CA GLY A 351 -2.96 23.50 25.21
C GLY A 351 -2.28 22.91 23.98
N LEU A 352 -2.01 21.60 24.01
CA LEU A 352 -1.43 20.88 22.86
C LEU A 352 -2.34 20.97 21.63
N SER A 353 -3.64 20.74 21.80
CA SER A 353 -4.62 20.79 20.70
C SER A 353 -4.78 22.20 20.12
N ALA A 354 -4.68 23.25 20.95
CA ALA A 354 -4.75 24.64 20.50
C ALA A 354 -3.54 25.03 19.65
N VAL A 355 -2.33 24.63 20.08
CA VAL A 355 -1.11 24.87 19.30
C VAL A 355 -1.12 24.03 18.02
N ALA A 356 -1.62 22.79 18.07
CA ALA A 356 -1.80 21.94 16.88
C ALA A 356 -2.73 22.61 15.85
N ALA A 357 -3.92 23.03 16.29
CA ALA A 357 -4.89 23.74 15.45
C ALA A 357 -4.29 25.05 14.89
N PHE A 358 -3.48 25.76 15.67
CA PHE A 358 -2.84 27.00 15.21
C PHE A 358 -1.80 26.73 14.12
N LYS A 359 -1.07 25.62 14.22
CA LYS A 359 -0.15 25.17 13.17
C LYS A 359 -0.90 24.78 11.90
N GLU A 360 -1.99 24.01 12.01
CA GLU A 360 -2.84 23.71 10.85
C GLU A 360 -3.44 24.97 10.22
N PHE A 361 -3.88 25.94 11.03
CA PHE A 361 -4.39 27.23 10.55
C PHE A 361 -3.35 27.96 9.70
N LYS A 362 -2.07 27.99 10.14
CA LYS A 362 -0.97 28.58 9.37
C LYS A 362 -0.74 27.86 8.05
N SER A 363 -0.72 26.51 8.06
CA SER A 363 -0.59 25.72 6.84
C SER A 363 -1.71 26.03 5.83
N LEU A 364 -2.96 26.11 6.30
CA LEU A 364 -4.11 26.45 5.45
C LEU A 364 -4.02 27.90 4.94
N SER A 365 -3.50 28.84 5.75
CA SER A 365 -3.25 30.22 5.29
C SER A 365 -2.28 30.26 4.12
N THR A 366 -1.17 29.52 4.21
CA THR A 366 -0.21 29.41 3.12
C THR A 366 -0.83 28.80 1.86
N GLN A 367 -1.72 27.81 1.99
CA GLN A 367 -2.44 27.23 0.86
C GLN A 367 -3.38 28.24 0.17
N LEU A 368 -4.07 29.06 0.96
CA LEU A 368 -4.97 30.09 0.46
C LEU A 368 -4.23 31.24 -0.21
N GLU A 369 -3.11 31.70 0.36
CA GLU A 369 -2.24 32.71 -0.24
C GLU A 369 -1.66 32.24 -1.58
N ASN A 370 -1.26 30.98 -1.66
CA ASN A 370 -0.79 30.36 -2.91
C ASN A 370 -1.90 30.15 -3.95
N SER A 371 -3.18 30.21 -3.54
CA SER A 371 -4.32 30.00 -4.45
C SER A 371 -4.66 31.22 -5.32
N GLN A 372 -3.91 32.32 -5.17
CA GLN A 372 -3.79 33.60 -5.92
C GLN A 372 -5.04 34.23 -6.61
N ASN A 373 -5.97 33.46 -7.19
CA ASN A 373 -7.15 33.98 -7.88
C ASN A 373 -8.40 33.05 -7.87
N SER A 374 -8.32 31.82 -7.36
CA SER A 374 -9.50 30.96 -7.17
C SER A 374 -9.38 30.08 -5.93
N VAL A 375 -9.91 30.62 -4.83
CA VAL A 375 -9.99 29.93 -3.55
C VAL A 375 -11.16 28.95 -3.61
N ASP A 376 -10.90 27.68 -3.27
CA ASP A 376 -11.96 26.73 -3.01
C ASP A 376 -12.74 27.19 -1.76
N PRO A 377 -14.05 27.47 -1.85
CA PRO A 377 -14.84 27.88 -0.69
C PRO A 377 -14.76 26.91 0.48
N TRP A 378 -14.59 25.61 0.21
CA TRP A 378 -14.44 24.60 1.27
C TRP A 378 -13.08 24.66 1.98
N LEU A 379 -12.02 25.09 1.28
CA LEU A 379 -10.71 25.32 1.89
C LEU A 379 -10.75 26.53 2.86
N GLU A 380 -11.46 27.60 2.47
CA GLU A 380 -11.70 28.76 3.33
C GLU A 380 -12.56 28.40 4.54
N ILE A 381 -13.65 27.65 4.34
CA ILE A 381 -14.49 27.13 5.44
C ILE A 381 -13.64 26.29 6.39
N ARG A 382 -12.79 25.40 5.87
CA ARG A 382 -11.90 24.58 6.69
C ARG A 382 -10.96 25.44 7.52
N GLN A 383 -10.34 26.48 6.94
CA GLN A 383 -9.49 27.41 7.69
C GLN A 383 -10.27 28.11 8.82
N ASN A 384 -11.47 28.61 8.53
CA ASN A 384 -12.33 29.26 9.53
C ASN A 384 -12.72 28.32 10.68
N VAL A 385 -13.07 27.06 10.34
CA VAL A 385 -13.37 26.02 11.33
C VAL A 385 -12.16 25.73 12.21
N VAL A 386 -10.97 25.59 11.63
CA VAL A 386 -9.71 25.38 12.39
C VAL A 386 -9.41 26.60 13.27
N GLY A 387 -9.67 27.83 12.80
CA GLY A 387 -9.59 29.04 13.63
C GLY A 387 -10.53 28.99 14.85
N GLY A 388 -11.76 28.49 14.65
CA GLY A 388 -12.69 28.19 15.74
C GLY A 388 -12.14 27.13 16.71
N GLN A 389 -11.46 26.10 16.20
CA GLN A 389 -10.85 25.04 17.02
C GLN A 389 -9.70 25.59 17.87
N VAL A 390 -8.87 26.50 17.34
CA VAL A 390 -7.84 27.20 18.13
C VAL A 390 -8.47 27.88 19.35
N ALA A 391 -9.55 28.62 19.14
CA ALA A 391 -10.26 29.31 20.23
C ALA A 391 -10.88 28.32 21.23
N ALA A 392 -11.53 27.26 20.76
CA ALA A 392 -12.20 26.27 21.61
C ALA A 392 -11.19 25.45 22.46
N TYR A 393 -10.13 24.94 21.84
CA TYR A 393 -9.05 24.25 22.56
C TYR A 393 -8.29 25.19 23.48
N GLY A 394 -8.08 26.46 23.07
CA GLY A 394 -7.48 27.48 23.91
C GLY A 394 -8.32 27.78 25.16
N ALA A 395 -9.64 27.86 25.03
CA ALA A 395 -10.55 28.00 26.15
C ALA A 395 -10.47 26.79 27.11
N GLN A 396 -10.43 25.56 26.57
CA GLN A 396 -10.20 24.36 27.37
C GLN A 396 -8.88 24.44 28.15
N ALA A 397 -7.80 24.88 27.49
CA ALA A 397 -6.48 25.04 28.12
C ALA A 397 -6.53 26.03 29.29
N ILE A 398 -7.10 27.21 29.05
CA ILE A 398 -7.20 28.31 30.03
C ILE A 398 -8.05 27.87 31.22
N VAL A 399 -9.21 27.24 30.99
CA VAL A 399 -10.09 26.75 32.06
C VAL A 399 -9.36 25.70 32.90
N GLY A 400 -8.68 24.74 32.26
CA GLY A 400 -7.86 23.74 32.95
C GLY A 400 -6.79 24.38 33.83
N ILE A 401 -5.96 25.24 33.25
CA ILE A 401 -4.88 25.96 33.96
C ILE A 401 -5.44 26.80 35.11
N ALA A 402 -6.50 27.58 34.88
CA ALA A 402 -7.07 28.46 35.90
C ALA A 402 -7.57 27.67 37.12
N TYR A 403 -8.29 26.57 36.92
CA TYR A 403 -8.78 25.75 38.02
C TYR A 403 -7.65 24.96 38.70
N THR A 404 -6.65 24.48 37.95
CA THR A 404 -5.45 23.88 38.51
C THR A 404 -4.69 24.87 39.40
N SER A 405 -4.43 26.08 38.92
CA SER A 405 -3.69 27.11 39.66
C SER A 405 -4.44 27.57 40.91
N ARG A 406 -5.77 27.76 40.83
CA ARG A 406 -6.57 28.15 42.00
C ARG A 406 -6.59 27.06 43.08
N ALA A 407 -6.62 25.78 42.70
CA ALA A 407 -6.49 24.67 43.64
C ALA A 407 -5.08 24.62 44.26
N LEU A 408 -4.03 24.81 43.46
CA LEU A 408 -2.64 24.84 43.93
C LEU A 408 -2.34 25.98 44.91
N LEU A 409 -3.00 27.13 44.74
CA LEU A 409 -2.88 28.28 45.63
C LEU A 409 -3.78 28.18 46.88
N GLY A 410 -4.53 27.08 47.05
CA GLY A 410 -5.47 26.91 48.15
C GLY A 410 -6.68 27.85 48.13
N ILE A 411 -6.94 28.52 46.99
CA ILE A 411 -8.04 29.49 46.83
C ILE A 411 -9.39 28.76 46.78
N ILE A 412 -9.41 27.54 46.22
CA ILE A 412 -10.60 26.68 46.11
C ILE A 412 -10.23 25.24 46.44
N SER A 413 -11.21 24.44 46.87
CA SER A 413 -11.01 23.00 47.11
C SER A 413 -10.83 22.22 45.79
N VAL A 414 -10.23 21.03 45.88
CA VAL A 414 -10.08 20.09 44.74
C VAL A 414 -11.44 19.73 44.15
N GLU A 415 -12.45 19.52 44.98
CA GLU A 415 -13.82 19.23 44.55
C GLU A 415 -14.46 20.42 43.82
N ALA A 416 -14.34 21.63 44.37
CA ALA A 416 -14.84 22.85 43.74
C ALA A 416 -14.15 23.12 42.39
N ALA A 417 -12.85 22.86 42.30
CA ALA A 417 -12.10 22.96 41.05
C ALA A 417 -12.56 21.93 40.00
N THR A 418 -12.88 20.71 40.43
CA THR A 418 -13.38 19.64 39.55
C THR A 418 -14.77 19.99 38.99
N VAL A 419 -15.69 20.38 39.86
CA VAL A 419 -17.06 20.77 39.46
C VAL A 419 -17.02 22.00 38.56
N GLY A 420 -16.24 23.02 38.93
CA GLY A 420 -16.08 24.23 38.13
C GLY A 420 -15.54 23.95 36.73
N PHE A 421 -14.51 23.11 36.63
CA PHE A 421 -13.98 22.67 35.34
C PHE A 421 -15.03 21.92 34.50
N MET A 422 -15.73 20.94 35.08
CA MET A 422 -16.76 20.17 34.36
C MET A 422 -17.90 21.04 33.82
N LEU A 423 -18.33 22.05 34.58
CA LEU A 423 -19.39 22.98 34.16
C LEU A 423 -19.02 23.74 32.89
N TRP A 424 -17.76 24.22 32.79
CA TRP A 424 -17.26 24.91 31.60
C TRP A 424 -16.95 23.96 30.44
N MET A 425 -16.49 22.75 30.74
CA MET A 425 -16.15 21.78 29.70
C MET A 425 -17.36 21.29 28.92
N GLY A 426 -18.55 21.22 29.51
CA GLY A 426 -19.76 20.80 28.79
C GLY A 426 -20.00 21.60 27.49
N PRO A 427 -20.19 22.93 27.57
CA PRO A 427 -20.32 23.78 26.40
C PRO A 427 -19.12 23.73 25.45
N ILE A 428 -17.89 23.73 25.98
CA ILE A 428 -16.65 23.70 25.17
C ILE A 428 -16.57 22.42 24.33
N ILE A 429 -16.88 21.26 24.92
CA ILE A 429 -16.86 19.97 24.21
C ILE A 429 -17.88 19.95 23.07
N TRP A 430 -19.08 20.50 23.27
CA TRP A 430 -20.08 20.61 22.21
C TRP A 430 -19.61 21.49 21.05
N ILE A 431 -18.93 22.60 21.36
CA ILE A 431 -18.32 23.47 20.34
C ILE A 431 -17.23 22.72 19.58
N ILE A 432 -16.32 22.03 20.28
CA ILE A 432 -15.25 21.23 19.66
C ILE A 432 -15.84 20.15 18.75
N ALA A 433 -16.88 19.44 19.21
CA ALA A 433 -17.55 18.39 18.44
C ALA A 433 -18.21 18.95 17.18
N LEU A 434 -18.94 20.08 17.29
CA LEU A 434 -19.56 20.76 16.15
C LEU A 434 -18.50 21.18 15.13
N LEU A 435 -17.43 21.83 15.58
CA LEU A 435 -16.32 22.23 14.71
C LEU A 435 -15.63 21.02 14.07
N GLY A 436 -15.48 19.90 14.79
CA GLY A 436 -14.96 18.65 14.23
C GLY A 436 -15.83 18.09 13.11
N VAL A 437 -17.16 18.13 13.26
CA VAL A 437 -18.09 17.71 12.19
C VAL A 437 -18.00 18.65 10.99
N LEU A 438 -17.97 19.96 11.21
CA LEU A 438 -17.82 20.95 10.14
C LEU A 438 -16.48 20.79 9.41
N TYR A 439 -15.41 20.46 10.13
CA TYR A 439 -14.10 20.17 9.56
C TYR A 439 -14.18 18.98 8.60
N LEU A 440 -14.80 17.88 9.02
CA LEU A 440 -14.94 16.68 8.19
C LEU A 440 -15.79 16.96 6.95
N ILE A 441 -16.87 17.74 7.07
CA ILE A 441 -17.70 18.16 5.95
C ILE A 441 -16.87 18.99 4.96
N ALA A 442 -16.13 19.99 5.46
CA ALA A 442 -15.32 20.87 4.63
C ALA A 442 -14.18 20.10 3.94
N TRP A 443 -13.54 19.17 4.64
CA TRP A 443 -12.52 18.30 4.07
C TRP A 443 -13.08 17.38 2.98
N TYR A 444 -14.25 16.77 3.22
CA TYR A 444 -14.87 15.84 2.26
C TYR A 444 -15.36 16.53 0.98
N LEU A 445 -15.86 17.76 1.10
CA LEU A 445 -16.40 18.54 -0.02
C LEU A 445 -15.33 19.38 -0.74
N GLN A 446 -14.10 19.40 -0.23
CA GLN A 446 -12.97 20.09 -0.84
C GLN A 446 -12.74 19.58 -2.27
N GLN A 447 -12.66 20.50 -3.23
CA GLN A 447 -12.56 20.17 -4.65
C GLN A 447 -11.16 19.70 -5.03
N THR A 448 -11.08 18.72 -5.93
CA THR A 448 -9.80 18.34 -6.56
C THR A 448 -9.24 19.51 -7.39
N PRO A 449 -7.91 19.56 -7.66
CA PRO A 449 -7.32 20.63 -8.46
C PRO A 449 -7.99 20.83 -9.82
N LEU A 450 -8.39 19.74 -10.50
CA LEU A 450 -9.10 19.80 -11.78
C LEU A 450 -10.54 20.32 -11.61
N GLN A 451 -11.29 19.84 -10.61
CA GLN A 451 -12.64 20.35 -10.34
C GLN A 451 -12.62 21.83 -10.00
N ASN A 452 -11.67 22.26 -9.15
CA ASN A 452 -11.47 23.66 -8.78
C ASN A 452 -11.06 24.53 -9.98
N PHE A 453 -10.23 23.99 -10.88
CA PHE A 453 -9.90 24.69 -12.13
C PHE A 453 -11.14 24.85 -13.02
N LEU A 454 -11.89 23.79 -13.28
CA LEU A 454 -13.06 23.81 -14.15
C LEU A 454 -14.21 24.69 -13.61
N SER A 455 -14.34 24.81 -12.30
CA SER A 455 -15.33 25.69 -11.67
C SER A 455 -14.97 27.18 -11.80
N ASN A 456 -13.69 27.52 -11.90
CA ASN A 456 -13.21 28.91 -11.83
C ASN A 456 -12.49 29.44 -13.08
N CYS A 457 -12.25 28.61 -14.10
CA CYS A 457 -11.57 29.05 -15.32
C CYS A 457 -12.41 30.03 -16.16
N CYS A 458 -11.79 30.70 -17.14
CA CYS A 458 -12.45 31.58 -18.10
C CYS A 458 -13.66 30.97 -18.85
N TRP A 459 -13.76 29.64 -18.96
CA TRP A 459 -14.89 28.95 -19.58
C TRP A 459 -15.95 28.44 -18.60
N SER A 460 -15.79 28.73 -17.30
CA SER A 460 -16.72 28.21 -16.30
C SER A 460 -18.09 28.88 -16.39
N ARG A 461 -19.13 28.16 -15.94
CA ARG A 461 -20.48 28.69 -15.86
C ARG A 461 -20.55 29.94 -14.98
N GLN A 462 -19.71 30.02 -13.95
CA GLN A 462 -19.65 31.16 -13.04
C GLN A 462 -19.11 32.43 -13.74
N ARG A 463 -18.21 32.26 -14.71
CA ARG A 463 -17.64 33.35 -15.50
C ARG A 463 -18.45 33.73 -16.74
N ALA A 464 -19.31 32.85 -17.23
CA ALA A 464 -20.11 33.09 -18.43
C ALA A 464 -20.95 34.39 -18.40
N HIS A 465 -21.21 34.94 -17.21
CA HIS A 465 -21.97 36.18 -17.01
C HIS A 465 -21.11 37.46 -16.96
N ASP A 466 -19.79 37.35 -16.83
CA ASP A 466 -18.86 38.49 -16.78
C ASP A 466 -17.99 38.52 -18.06
N GLN A 467 -18.25 39.53 -18.90
CA GLN A 467 -17.54 39.75 -20.17
C GLN A 467 -16.40 40.76 -20.03
N SER A 468 -16.04 41.17 -18.82
CA SER A 468 -14.93 42.09 -18.60
C SER A 468 -13.62 41.50 -19.12
N PRO A 469 -12.73 42.34 -19.70
CA PRO A 469 -11.48 41.86 -20.25
C PRO A 469 -10.59 41.29 -19.14
N ILE A 470 -10.10 40.06 -19.37
CA ILE A 470 -9.16 39.40 -18.48
C ILE A 470 -7.78 40.01 -18.72
N SER A 471 -7.09 40.45 -17.66
CA SER A 471 -5.71 40.91 -17.80
C SER A 471 -4.83 39.80 -18.36
N LEU A 472 -3.85 40.16 -19.19
CA LEU A 472 -2.90 39.19 -19.80
C LEU A 472 -2.26 38.29 -18.73
N LYS A 473 -1.87 38.89 -17.59
CA LYS A 473 -1.29 38.17 -16.45
C LYS A 473 -2.22 37.05 -15.94
N ARG A 474 -3.50 37.35 -15.74
CA ARG A 474 -4.47 36.37 -15.21
C ARG A 474 -4.80 35.27 -16.23
N GLN A 475 -4.81 35.59 -17.53
CA GLN A 475 -4.95 34.58 -18.58
C GLN A 475 -3.77 33.60 -18.56
N MET A 476 -2.54 34.10 -18.41
CA MET A 476 -1.35 33.26 -18.30
C MET A 476 -1.37 32.38 -17.05
N GLU A 477 -1.76 32.92 -15.89
CA GLU A 477 -1.87 32.15 -14.64
C GLU A 477 -2.91 31.01 -14.71
N GLU A 478 -4.09 31.28 -15.27
CA GLU A 478 -5.12 30.24 -15.48
C GLU A 478 -4.60 29.12 -16.40
N LEU A 479 -3.93 29.53 -17.47
CA LEU A 479 -3.38 28.62 -18.45
C LEU A 479 -2.23 27.77 -17.89
N ASP A 480 -1.30 28.37 -17.13
CA ASP A 480 -0.22 27.68 -16.43
C ASP A 480 -0.76 26.66 -15.43
N ARG A 481 -1.86 26.99 -14.73
CA ARG A 481 -2.52 26.08 -13.79
C ARG A 481 -3.14 24.88 -14.50
N LEU A 482 -3.82 25.08 -15.63
CA LEU A 482 -4.32 23.98 -16.46
C LEU A 482 -3.17 23.09 -16.93
N TYR A 483 -2.04 23.69 -17.32
CA TYR A 483 -0.89 22.93 -17.77
C TYR A 483 -0.25 22.09 -16.68
N LEU A 484 -0.12 22.60 -15.47
CA LEU A 484 0.32 21.80 -14.33
C LEU A 484 -0.61 20.61 -14.09
N ILE A 485 -1.93 20.80 -14.21
CA ILE A 485 -2.89 19.71 -14.04
C ILE A 485 -2.75 18.64 -15.14
N LEU A 486 -2.56 19.05 -16.39
CA LEU A 486 -2.56 18.13 -17.54
C LEU A 486 -1.20 17.46 -17.79
N TYR A 487 -0.10 18.19 -17.60
CA TYR A 487 1.22 17.80 -18.10
C TYR A 487 2.28 17.63 -17.02
N ALA A 488 1.93 17.73 -15.73
CA ALA A 488 2.88 17.45 -14.64
C ALA A 488 3.53 16.06 -14.85
N PRO A 489 4.87 15.96 -14.76
CA PRO A 489 5.57 14.69 -14.80
C PRO A 489 5.03 13.74 -13.73
N ARG A 490 4.85 12.48 -14.09
CA ARG A 490 4.42 11.43 -13.15
C ARG A 490 5.61 10.55 -12.85
N ILE A 491 5.95 10.45 -11.57
CA ILE A 491 7.08 9.64 -11.11
C ILE A 491 6.55 8.36 -10.47
N SER A 492 7.16 7.23 -10.80
CA SER A 492 6.89 5.95 -10.16
C SER A 492 8.19 5.16 -9.99
N PHE A 493 8.22 4.20 -9.08
CA PHE A 493 9.44 3.45 -8.77
C PHE A 493 9.12 2.04 -8.29
N THR A 494 10.13 1.17 -8.31
CA THR A 494 10.08 -0.11 -7.59
C THR A 494 11.20 -0.15 -6.54
N ALA A 495 10.91 -0.78 -5.41
CA ALA A 495 11.86 -0.95 -4.31
C ALA A 495 12.28 -2.42 -4.14
N GLU A 496 13.44 -2.61 -3.53
CA GLU A 496 13.94 -3.90 -3.08
C GLU A 496 14.38 -3.77 -1.62
N GLU A 497 14.09 -4.77 -0.79
CA GLU A 497 14.47 -4.77 0.62
C GLU A 497 15.67 -5.68 0.84
N GLU A 498 16.69 -5.18 1.56
CA GLU A 498 17.82 -5.99 2.04
C GLU A 498 17.67 -6.22 3.55
N ALA A 499 17.79 -7.48 3.97
CA ALA A 499 17.89 -7.85 5.37
C ALA A 499 19.30 -7.51 5.91
N LEU A 500 19.35 -6.65 6.92
CA LEU A 500 20.56 -6.23 7.62
C LEU A 500 20.56 -6.75 9.07
N PRO A 501 21.73 -7.08 9.64
CA PRO A 501 21.84 -7.38 11.07
C PRO A 501 21.45 -6.15 11.90
N ALA A 502 20.58 -6.32 12.88
CA ALA A 502 20.25 -5.28 13.85
C ALA A 502 21.26 -5.28 15.02
N ASP A 503 21.40 -4.14 15.69
CA ASP A 503 22.34 -3.93 16.81
C ASP A 503 21.96 -4.70 18.10
N ASN A 504 20.76 -5.28 18.14
CA ASN A 504 20.29 -6.12 19.25
C ASN A 504 20.56 -7.60 18.96
N ARG A 505 20.87 -8.37 20.02
CA ARG A 505 21.33 -9.77 19.98
C ARG A 505 20.50 -10.78 19.16
N ASP A 506 19.30 -10.44 18.69
CA ASP A 506 18.41 -11.31 17.89
C ASP A 506 17.61 -10.60 16.76
N GLY A 507 18.05 -9.44 16.25
CA GLY A 507 17.25 -8.68 15.27
C GLY A 507 17.76 -8.70 13.82
N ILE A 508 16.86 -8.83 12.84
CA ILE A 508 17.07 -8.43 11.44
C ILE A 508 16.31 -7.12 11.21
N THR A 509 16.95 -6.11 10.62
CA THR A 509 16.28 -4.91 10.11
C THR A 509 16.18 -4.98 8.59
N TYR A 510 15.06 -4.56 8.02
CA TYR A 510 14.91 -4.44 6.57
C TYR A 510 15.22 -3.01 6.16
N GLN A 511 16.08 -2.86 5.15
CA GLN A 511 16.40 -1.58 4.53
C GLN A 511 15.88 -1.58 3.09
N GLY A 512 14.97 -0.66 2.79
CA GLY A 512 14.49 -0.45 1.43
C GLY A 512 15.53 0.29 0.57
N TYR A 513 15.59 -0.09 -0.70
CA TYR A 513 16.36 0.60 -1.72
C TYR A 513 15.55 0.76 -3.01
N ILE A 514 15.81 1.84 -3.74
CA ILE A 514 15.14 2.13 -5.01
C ILE A 514 15.85 1.38 -6.13
N LYS A 515 15.12 0.45 -6.77
CA LYS A 515 15.63 -0.40 -7.84
C LYS A 515 15.40 0.20 -9.21
N THR A 516 14.17 0.61 -9.50
CA THR A 516 13.81 1.26 -10.76
C THR A 516 13.11 2.57 -10.51
N LEU A 517 13.30 3.53 -11.40
CA LEU A 517 12.60 4.81 -11.41
C LEU A 517 12.08 5.07 -12.82
N THR A 518 10.80 5.43 -12.91
CA THR A 518 10.09 5.75 -14.14
C THR A 518 9.57 7.18 -14.09
N ILE A 519 9.77 7.90 -15.19
CA ILE A 519 9.33 9.29 -15.40
C ILE A 519 8.44 9.30 -16.63
N ASP A 520 7.14 9.54 -16.43
CA ASP A 520 6.19 9.75 -17.51
C ASP A 520 6.02 11.26 -17.74
N LEU A 521 6.14 11.68 -19.00
CA LEU A 521 6.01 13.04 -19.49
C LEU A 521 4.79 13.12 -20.41
N PRO A 522 3.61 13.46 -19.88
CA PRO A 522 2.38 13.53 -20.67
C PRO A 522 2.51 14.57 -21.78
N GLY A 523 1.89 14.30 -22.93
CA GLY A 523 1.84 15.22 -24.06
C GLY A 523 3.15 15.41 -24.85
N ALA A 524 4.23 14.72 -24.48
CA ALA A 524 5.49 14.83 -25.20
C ALA A 524 5.34 14.31 -26.63
N THR A 525 6.04 14.91 -27.60
CA THR A 525 6.06 14.44 -29.00
C THR A 525 7.49 14.38 -29.55
N PRO A 526 7.76 13.51 -30.55
CA PRO A 526 9.12 13.33 -31.08
C PRO A 526 9.76 14.61 -31.64
N ASN A 527 8.93 15.54 -32.13
CA ASN A 527 9.39 16.69 -32.91
C ASN A 527 9.74 17.92 -32.06
N ASN A 528 9.42 17.93 -30.75
CA ASN A 528 9.52 19.15 -29.94
C ASN A 528 9.88 18.92 -28.47
N ILE A 529 10.40 17.73 -28.12
CA ILE A 529 10.71 17.44 -26.72
C ILE A 529 12.00 18.15 -26.28
N ARG A 530 11.90 18.92 -25.19
CA ARG A 530 13.04 19.44 -24.43
C ARG A 530 12.93 18.95 -23.00
N LEU A 531 13.96 18.26 -22.52
CA LEU A 531 13.97 17.71 -21.17
C LEU A 531 15.33 17.96 -20.52
N ASP A 532 15.34 18.71 -19.44
CA ASP A 532 16.50 18.83 -18.56
C ASP A 532 16.21 18.03 -17.28
N LEU A 533 17.14 17.14 -16.90
CA LEU A 533 17.02 16.27 -15.73
C LEU A 533 18.21 16.50 -14.79
N SER A 534 17.96 16.74 -13.51
CA SER A 534 18.97 16.64 -12.45
C SER A 534 18.56 15.55 -11.48
N MET A 535 19.50 14.75 -10.98
CA MET A 535 19.20 13.64 -10.08
C MET A 535 20.36 13.37 -9.12
N ILE A 536 20.03 13.26 -7.84
CA ILE A 536 20.93 12.85 -6.76
C ILE A 536 20.31 11.70 -5.98
N GLY A 537 21.13 10.93 -5.28
CA GLY A 537 20.67 9.89 -4.35
C GLY A 537 21.77 9.52 -3.37
N ASP A 538 21.44 8.65 -2.40
CA ASP A 538 22.33 8.26 -1.29
C ASP A 538 22.70 6.75 -1.30
N PRO A 539 23.39 6.26 -2.35
CA PRO A 539 23.93 4.90 -2.32
C PRO A 539 24.98 4.76 -1.22
N MET A 540 25.25 3.51 -0.82
CA MET A 540 26.33 3.22 0.12
C MET A 540 27.67 3.61 -0.50
N ASP A 541 28.44 4.39 0.26
CA ASP A 541 29.78 4.83 -0.11
C ASP A 541 30.77 3.69 0.13
N TYR A 542 31.17 3.01 -0.94
CA TYR A 542 32.02 1.83 -0.83
C TYR A 542 33.42 2.17 -0.32
N GLN A 543 33.99 3.33 -0.68
CA GLN A 543 35.33 3.72 -0.23
C GLN A 543 35.33 4.10 1.24
N LEU A 544 34.38 4.94 1.65
CA LEU A 544 34.24 5.32 3.06
C LEU A 544 33.95 4.08 3.91
N TRP A 545 33.13 3.15 3.42
CA TRP A 545 32.89 1.89 4.11
C TRP A 545 34.16 1.07 4.29
N LEU A 546 35.02 0.96 3.26
CA LEU A 546 36.31 0.25 3.39
C LEU A 546 37.23 0.89 4.43
N GLU A 547 37.24 2.22 4.53
CA GLU A 547 38.07 2.96 5.49
C GLU A 547 37.55 2.83 6.93
N THR A 548 36.22 2.79 7.10
CA THR A 548 35.58 2.80 8.42
C THR A 548 35.21 1.41 8.93
N ARG A 549 35.25 0.37 8.09
CA ARG A 549 34.84 -1.00 8.46
C ARG A 549 35.75 -1.55 9.56
N GLY A 550 35.19 -1.78 10.74
CA GLY A 550 35.91 -2.31 11.90
C GLY A 550 36.32 -1.24 12.92
N ALA A 551 36.03 0.04 12.66
CA ALA A 551 36.20 1.09 13.68
C ALA A 551 35.14 0.95 14.79
N PRO A 552 35.52 1.11 16.08
CA PRO A 552 34.59 0.99 17.19
C PRO A 552 33.51 2.10 17.12
N GLY A 553 32.23 1.68 17.15
CA GLY A 553 31.08 2.60 17.18
C GLY A 553 30.37 2.85 15.84
N LEU A 554 30.83 2.29 14.72
CA LEU A 554 30.10 2.33 13.45
C LEU A 554 29.11 1.18 13.34
N THR A 555 27.84 1.49 13.65
CA THR A 555 26.71 0.56 13.57
C THR A 555 26.00 0.60 12.21
N GLU A 556 26.15 1.68 11.44
CA GLU A 556 25.53 1.86 10.12
C GLU A 556 26.54 1.95 8.97
N ARG A 557 26.15 1.44 7.80
CA ARG A 557 26.95 1.58 6.57
C ARG A 557 26.92 3.06 6.14
N PRO A 558 28.04 3.66 5.69
CA PRO A 558 28.07 5.06 5.31
C PRO A 558 27.36 5.29 3.98
N HIS A 559 26.45 6.26 3.94
CA HIS A 559 25.74 6.70 2.74
C HIS A 559 26.07 8.15 2.45
N THR A 560 26.40 8.47 1.19
CA THR A 560 26.73 9.83 0.78
C THR A 560 25.87 10.27 -0.39
N VAL A 561 25.34 11.48 -0.32
CA VAL A 561 24.56 12.07 -1.41
C VAL A 561 25.48 12.32 -2.60
N ARG A 562 25.16 11.74 -3.76
CA ARG A 562 25.95 11.84 -4.99
C ARG A 562 25.04 12.03 -6.20
N ASN A 563 25.62 12.49 -7.32
CA ASN A 563 24.90 12.60 -8.57
C ASN A 563 24.58 11.20 -9.13
N MET A 564 23.31 10.93 -9.39
CA MET A 564 22.83 9.63 -9.89
C MET A 564 22.36 9.69 -11.35
N GLY A 565 22.30 10.88 -11.94
CA GLY A 565 21.72 11.09 -13.27
C GLY A 565 22.45 10.31 -14.38
N ALA A 566 23.77 10.42 -14.48
CA ALA A 566 24.52 9.66 -15.49
C ALA A 566 24.40 8.14 -15.30
N HIS A 567 24.40 7.68 -14.05
CA HIS A 567 24.26 6.26 -13.74
C HIS A 567 22.88 5.72 -14.16
N TRP A 568 21.82 6.44 -13.83
CA TRP A 568 20.45 6.08 -14.19
C TRP A 568 20.22 6.17 -15.71
N LEU A 569 20.66 7.25 -16.36
CA LEU A 569 20.49 7.46 -17.80
C LEU A 569 21.14 6.37 -18.64
N ARG A 570 22.36 5.92 -18.28
CA ARG A 570 23.05 4.81 -18.97
C ARG A 570 22.25 3.50 -18.95
N ASN A 571 21.45 3.28 -17.92
CA ASN A 571 20.63 2.09 -17.74
C ASN A 571 19.14 2.36 -17.99
N SER A 572 18.82 3.43 -18.73
CA SER A 572 17.44 3.80 -19.04
C SER A 572 17.00 3.34 -20.43
N THR A 573 15.68 3.16 -20.57
CA THR A 573 14.98 2.96 -21.83
C THR A 573 13.92 4.05 -21.99
N CYS A 574 13.55 4.30 -23.24
CA CYS A 574 12.60 5.33 -23.59
C CYS A 574 11.51 4.72 -24.49
N GLU A 575 10.25 4.99 -24.16
CA GLU A 575 9.09 4.45 -24.85
C GLU A 575 8.03 5.54 -25.07
N TRP A 576 7.47 5.62 -26.27
CA TRP A 576 6.35 6.52 -26.56
C TRP A 576 5.05 5.91 -26.03
N ILE A 577 4.36 6.65 -25.16
CA ILE A 577 3.08 6.24 -24.59
C ILE A 577 2.01 6.33 -25.70
N PRO A 578 1.24 5.25 -25.97
CA PRO A 578 0.19 5.27 -26.97
C PRO A 578 -0.88 6.33 -26.68
N VAL A 579 -1.53 6.85 -27.74
CA VAL A 579 -2.59 7.87 -27.61
C VAL A 579 -3.74 7.38 -26.72
N ALA A 580 -4.12 6.11 -26.84
CA ALA A 580 -5.15 5.50 -26.00
C ALA A 580 -4.80 5.46 -24.50
N GLN A 581 -3.52 5.62 -24.16
CA GLN A 581 -3.01 5.65 -22.78
C GLN A 581 -2.63 7.07 -22.32
N GLY A 582 -2.96 8.11 -23.12
CA GLY A 582 -2.79 9.51 -22.76
C GLY A 582 -1.72 10.27 -23.55
N GLN A 583 -0.99 9.61 -24.46
CA GLN A 583 0.08 10.17 -25.30
C GLN A 583 1.23 10.85 -24.52
N GLY A 584 2.48 10.48 -24.80
CA GLY A 584 3.62 11.12 -24.16
C GLY A 584 4.88 10.28 -24.21
N LEU A 585 5.83 10.57 -23.32
CA LEU A 585 7.11 9.86 -23.24
C LEU A 585 7.28 9.21 -21.88
N ARG A 586 7.65 7.93 -21.86
CA ARG A 586 8.06 7.20 -20.67
C ARG A 586 9.56 6.99 -20.68
N LEU A 587 10.23 7.35 -19.59
CA LEU A 587 11.64 7.05 -19.33
C LEU A 587 11.72 6.11 -18.14
N THR A 588 12.24 4.91 -18.33
CA THR A 588 12.40 3.93 -17.24
C THR A 588 13.86 3.57 -17.11
N GLY A 589 14.45 3.76 -15.93
CA GLY A 589 15.85 3.41 -15.68
C GLY A 589 16.03 2.60 -14.41
N VAL A 590 17.09 1.78 -14.41
CA VAL A 590 17.42 0.85 -13.33
C VAL A 590 18.68 1.32 -12.61
N PHE A 591 18.62 1.40 -11.28
CA PHE A 591 19.82 1.57 -10.46
C PHE A 591 20.52 0.22 -10.28
N LYS A 592 21.84 0.24 -10.34
CA LYS A 592 22.70 -0.94 -10.25
C LYS A 592 23.84 -0.61 -9.31
N ARG A 593 24.36 -1.65 -8.65
CA ARG A 593 25.61 -1.55 -7.91
C ARG A 593 26.75 -1.41 -8.92
N VAL A 594 27.75 -0.61 -8.58
CA VAL A 594 28.94 -0.43 -9.39
C VAL A 594 30.13 -0.73 -8.50
N ASP A 595 30.89 -1.74 -8.88
CA ASP A 595 32.03 -2.20 -8.08
C ASP A 595 32.96 -1.03 -7.77
N ARG A 596 33.23 -0.85 -6.48
CA ARG A 596 34.12 0.19 -5.92
C ARG A 596 33.66 1.65 -6.11
N GLU A 597 32.44 1.89 -6.59
CA GLU A 597 31.84 3.23 -6.70
C GLU A 597 30.50 3.32 -5.97
N LEU A 598 29.55 2.43 -6.30
CA LEU A 598 28.21 2.38 -5.69
C LEU A 598 28.02 1.05 -4.96
N GLY A 599 28.27 1.05 -3.65
CA GLY A 599 28.22 -0.15 -2.81
C GLY A 599 26.82 -0.71 -2.57
N SER A 600 25.78 0.10 -2.81
CA SER A 600 24.37 -0.30 -2.77
C SER A 600 23.57 0.47 -3.81
N LEU A 601 22.30 0.08 -3.94
CA LEU A 601 21.28 0.93 -4.55
C LEU A 601 21.01 2.16 -3.65
N PRO A 602 20.44 3.26 -4.18
CA PRO A 602 20.09 4.44 -3.37
C PRO A 602 18.88 4.16 -2.46
N ARG A 603 18.86 4.71 -1.25
CA ARG A 603 17.69 4.65 -0.34
C ARG A 603 16.71 5.78 -0.62
N SER A 604 17.22 6.89 -1.12
CA SER A 604 16.50 8.09 -1.52
C SER A 604 17.01 8.57 -2.87
N VAL A 605 16.11 9.08 -3.69
CA VAL A 605 16.45 9.75 -4.94
C VAL A 605 15.67 11.05 -5.03
N SER A 606 16.37 12.17 -5.14
CA SER A 606 15.78 13.47 -5.43
C SER A 606 16.08 13.84 -6.88
N LEU A 607 15.06 14.27 -7.62
CA LEU A 607 15.17 14.62 -9.03
C LEU A 607 14.42 15.90 -9.36
N ARG A 608 14.94 16.61 -10.35
CA ARG A 608 14.34 17.82 -10.92
C ARG A 608 14.11 17.63 -12.40
N VAL A 609 12.87 17.76 -12.80
CA VAL A 609 12.38 17.55 -14.16
C VAL A 609 11.97 18.90 -14.75
N ARG A 610 12.73 19.31 -15.75
CA ARG A 610 12.48 20.52 -16.54
C ARG A 610 12.02 20.07 -17.92
N TYR A 611 10.71 19.94 -18.08
CA TYR A 611 10.08 19.39 -19.26
C TYR A 611 9.36 20.48 -20.05
N GLY A 612 9.74 20.63 -21.32
CA GLY A 612 9.07 21.50 -22.29
C GLY A 612 7.91 20.77 -22.96
N THR A 613 6.72 21.34 -22.87
CA THR A 613 5.51 20.79 -23.49
C THR A 613 5.38 21.31 -24.92
N PRO A 614 4.54 20.69 -25.78
CA PRO A 614 4.25 21.22 -27.11
C PRO A 614 3.82 22.69 -27.10
N PHE A 615 3.23 23.15 -26.01
CA PHE A 615 2.79 24.53 -25.87
C PHE A 615 3.90 25.48 -25.42
N THR A 616 4.79 25.08 -24.50
CA THR A 616 5.94 25.95 -24.17
C THR A 616 6.87 26.15 -25.38
N ALA A 617 6.92 25.16 -26.28
CA ALA A 617 7.58 25.29 -27.58
C ALA A 617 6.88 26.30 -28.53
N LEU A 618 5.54 26.39 -28.51
CA LEU A 618 4.77 27.31 -29.38
C LEU A 618 4.93 28.79 -29.01
N TYR A 619 5.16 29.10 -27.73
CA TYR A 619 5.23 30.50 -27.27
C TYR A 619 6.64 31.10 -27.34
N GLY A 620 7.65 30.33 -27.79
CA GLY A 620 9.05 30.78 -27.84
C GLY A 620 9.65 31.12 -26.48
N VAL A 621 8.90 30.95 -25.40
CA VAL A 621 9.36 31.12 -24.03
C VAL A 621 10.20 29.89 -23.71
N GLN A 622 11.43 30.08 -23.23
CA GLN A 622 12.22 29.00 -22.63
C GLN A 622 11.61 28.55 -21.29
N GLY A 623 10.34 28.18 -21.30
CA GLY A 623 9.57 27.78 -20.13
C GLY A 623 9.55 26.26 -20.03
N PHE A 624 9.86 25.76 -18.84
CA PHE A 624 9.52 24.40 -18.47
C PHE A 624 8.22 24.42 -17.67
N ILE A 625 7.55 23.29 -17.61
CA ILE A 625 6.48 23.09 -16.64
C ILE A 625 7.02 23.33 -15.21
N GLY A 626 6.34 24.15 -14.41
CA GLY A 626 6.85 24.61 -13.11
C GLY A 626 7.84 25.79 -13.19
N GLY A 627 7.97 26.44 -14.36
CA GLY A 627 8.83 27.61 -14.55
C GLY A 627 10.30 27.26 -14.79
N ALA A 628 11.21 28.22 -14.63
CA ALA A 628 12.63 28.04 -14.96
C ALA A 628 13.33 26.94 -14.13
N GLN A 629 12.82 26.68 -12.92
CA GLN A 629 13.34 25.64 -12.02
C GLN A 629 12.78 24.25 -12.32
N GLY A 630 11.67 24.14 -13.08
CA GLY A 630 10.98 22.87 -13.31
C GLY A 630 10.26 22.37 -12.06
N LEU A 631 9.89 21.09 -12.09
CA LEU A 631 9.26 20.40 -10.96
C LEU A 631 10.26 19.46 -10.29
N ALA A 632 10.25 19.39 -8.96
CA ALA A 632 11.17 18.57 -8.21
C ALA A 632 10.43 17.52 -7.36
N PHE A 633 11.07 16.38 -7.17
CA PHE A 633 10.49 15.22 -6.51
C PHE A 633 11.56 14.53 -5.66
N THR A 634 11.15 13.98 -4.52
CA THR A 634 11.96 13.08 -3.70
C THR A 634 11.25 11.75 -3.59
N VAL A 635 11.98 10.66 -3.79
CA VAL A 635 11.49 9.29 -3.77
C VAL A 635 12.20 8.54 -2.66
N THR A 636 11.45 7.86 -1.79
CA THR A 636 11.98 6.88 -0.84
C THR A 636 11.07 5.65 -0.75
N PRO A 637 11.59 4.45 -0.49
CA PRO A 637 10.78 3.25 -0.27
C PRO A 637 9.72 3.42 0.81
N GLU A 638 10.03 4.17 1.87
CA GLU A 638 9.15 4.33 3.03
C GLU A 638 8.01 5.33 2.79
N ASN A 639 8.25 6.39 2.02
CA ASN A 639 7.29 7.49 1.83
C ASN A 639 6.66 7.56 0.44
N GLY A 640 7.15 6.75 -0.50
CA GLY A 640 6.74 6.82 -1.89
C GLY A 640 7.34 8.03 -2.60
N VAL A 641 6.55 8.64 -3.49
CA VAL A 641 6.93 9.84 -4.25
C VAL A 641 6.39 11.07 -3.56
N ILE A 642 7.28 11.97 -3.16
CA ILE A 642 6.99 13.25 -2.56
C ILE A 642 7.23 14.33 -3.62
N ALA A 643 6.17 15.01 -4.06
CA ALA A 643 6.30 16.20 -4.89
C ALA A 643 6.80 17.38 -4.03
N LEU A 644 7.85 18.05 -4.50
CA LEU A 644 8.41 19.22 -3.86
C LEU A 644 7.64 20.44 -4.34
N ARG A 645 7.07 21.18 -3.38
CA ARG A 645 6.19 22.31 -3.68
C ARG A 645 7.07 23.53 -3.91
N ASN A 646 7.42 24.18 -2.81
CA ASN A 646 8.41 25.26 -2.71
C ASN A 646 9.55 24.88 -1.76
N ASP A 647 9.71 23.58 -1.51
CA ASP A 647 10.75 23.06 -0.63
C ASP A 647 12.14 23.43 -1.21
N PRO A 648 13.08 24.00 -0.40
CA PRO A 648 14.44 24.25 -0.84
C PRO A 648 15.15 22.93 -1.16
N THR A 649 15.95 22.92 -2.23
CA THR A 649 16.68 21.71 -2.64
C THR A 649 18.16 22.01 -2.89
N PRO A 650 18.91 22.56 -1.92
CA PRO A 650 20.25 23.10 -2.15
C PRO A 650 21.22 22.10 -2.79
N LYS A 651 21.16 20.81 -2.45
CA LYS A 651 22.01 19.77 -3.04
C LYS A 651 21.55 19.41 -4.45
N LEU A 652 20.24 19.31 -4.69
CA LEU A 652 19.69 19.05 -6.03
C LEU A 652 19.87 20.23 -6.99
N ASP A 653 19.78 21.47 -6.49
CA ASP A 653 20.02 22.71 -7.22
C ASP A 653 21.47 22.81 -7.70
N GLY A 654 22.41 22.31 -6.89
CA GLY A 654 23.83 22.16 -7.25
C GLY A 654 24.15 20.94 -8.11
N ALA A 655 23.18 20.06 -8.38
CA ALA A 655 23.43 18.82 -9.11
C ALA A 655 23.60 19.05 -10.62
N GLN A 656 24.44 18.24 -11.25
CA GLN A 656 24.65 18.26 -12.70
C GLN A 656 23.32 18.12 -13.47
N VAL A 657 23.13 19.02 -14.42
CA VAL A 657 21.97 19.06 -15.31
C VAL A 657 22.27 18.28 -16.58
N TYR A 658 21.46 17.28 -16.87
CA TYR A 658 21.50 16.48 -18.09
C TYR A 658 20.45 17.00 -19.07
N LYS A 659 20.91 17.58 -20.19
CA LYS A 659 20.04 18.11 -21.25
C LYS A 659 19.77 17.01 -22.28
N LEU A 660 18.56 16.46 -22.24
CA LEU A 660 18.09 15.38 -23.09
C LEU A 660 17.33 16.01 -24.28
N GLY A 661 18.06 16.24 -25.38
CA GLY A 661 17.62 16.89 -26.61
C GLY A 661 18.61 16.67 -27.77
N GLU A 662 18.33 17.27 -28.95
CA GLU A 662 18.89 16.93 -30.29
C GLU A 662 20.41 16.74 -30.42
N GLN A 663 21.27 17.23 -29.52
CA GLN A 663 22.73 17.18 -29.72
C GLN A 663 23.52 16.30 -28.74
N GLN A 664 22.94 15.77 -27.66
CA GLN A 664 23.75 14.98 -26.69
C GLN A 664 23.15 13.69 -26.14
N CYS A 665 21.92 13.31 -26.54
CA CYS A 665 21.33 12.00 -26.22
C CYS A 665 20.27 11.58 -27.26
N SER A 666 20.48 11.90 -28.54
CA SER A 666 19.51 11.64 -29.63
C SER A 666 19.16 10.16 -29.84
N VAL A 667 20.01 9.23 -29.37
CA VAL A 667 19.75 7.77 -29.45
C VAL A 667 18.52 7.35 -28.62
N PHE A 668 18.18 8.08 -27.55
CA PHE A 668 17.03 7.73 -26.70
C PHE A 668 15.69 8.24 -27.23
N LEU A 669 15.68 9.22 -28.15
CA LEU A 669 14.46 9.91 -28.59
C LEU A 669 14.10 9.66 -30.06
N GLN A 670 14.92 8.87 -30.79
CA GLN A 670 14.69 8.51 -32.19
C GLN A 670 14.09 7.09 -32.32
N PRO A 671 12.81 6.95 -32.69
CA PRO A 671 12.25 5.64 -33.00
C PRO A 671 12.77 5.22 -34.39
N GLY A 672 13.72 4.28 -34.45
CA GLY A 672 14.12 3.68 -35.73
C GLY A 672 15.57 3.19 -35.87
N ILE A 673 16.48 3.55 -34.96
CA ILE A 673 17.85 3.03 -35.01
C ILE A 673 17.96 1.87 -34.01
N ARG A 674 17.92 0.63 -34.53
CA ARG A 674 18.23 -0.58 -33.76
C ARG A 674 19.62 -0.42 -33.12
N ARG A 675 19.71 -0.72 -31.82
CA ARG A 675 20.99 -0.98 -31.13
C ARG A 675 21.72 -2.15 -31.76
#